data_AF-A0AAU7T5U0-F1
#
_entry.id   AF-A0AAU7T5U0-F1
#
_cell.length_a   1.000
_cell.length_b   1.000
_cell.length_c   1.000
_cell.angle_alpha   90.00
_cell.angle_beta   90.00
_cell.angle_gamma   90.00
#
_symmetry.space_group_name_H-M   'P 1'
#
loop_
_entity.id
_entity.type
_entity.pdbx_description
1 polymer ?
#
loop_
_entity_poly.entity_id
_entity_poly.type
_entity_poly.pdbx_seq_one_letter_code
_entity_poly.pdbx_strand_id
1 'polypeptide(L)'
;MRRALLVATYEYEDAGLRRLAAPERDVEALADVLEDQAVAGFDVQVVVNKPTHEVGKAIADFFAAGERDDLMLLYFSGHGLKDDNGRLYLAMKNTVRDSLRFTALSAQLVRETVSESRPRQTILILDCCYSGAYAAEQFAKSDSAVHTKEAFGGRGRIVLTASDSTQYAFEGAESVFTHHLVEGLRTGAADLDSDGDITTDELYDYTYKAVTAEQPNQRPRQFAEVEGRTVVASNARWALPEQLAKAINSPLTEIRQTALAPLGQLLQANNELVRRTAREQLELLRDDDSRSVAAAAQAYLDNPPPPVRPQPTITPTPRRPTGPTFSAAARASARRWRSRIVLPQLDWPILGLAVVAAAAQVVCAVVATPLNWAMIVAAAFAVAVVPAVIRLRAEASAFAVGLAGPALLAGAQAIGWILHQFTRSLQPLPATWYLVGSVAWVAAGVVGVLRLRRTPDREPPHKLLVALGAIAAILVLLLLVYVDRHARGYPLSTAVVYLLAAEVAIVGPLIRPNRHFLIGWVVSGFVLLLAMLRIDRETGLPLFGAVALLAVWLGLGVAAVLPLRSDRPPRRWVTAAALVAPAVLGVIAVNVVPPEPQPASALGLAVSPDDRFLYATDASNGRVMRFSTTTQERVGDPLEVGEFPSNLIVTPDGSRLYVANSRSNSISVIDAASWTVVGQPIAVAPGPTKLALNTATDRLFVLSQNSSTITEIDTETLATVGGPLAAGSTPTDVAVDDRGRLYVSSRDTDTVAVLDAKSRQAVRGPIEVGDGPSELIPGPGGALYVVGPTSYAVINTKVEQSKPKPEPLQGGHIRGGAVSSDGKRLYLFGRSGNDDTVQIVDTGRQDVVGSLSGNLGLPGRMAISSDGQRIYLSRFFEPGIAVLDSSGPKQIATIDPAR
;
A
#
# COMPACT_ATOMS: atom_id res chain seq x y z
N MET A 1 6.51 -20.26 -38.63
CA MET A 1 5.42 -19.41 -39.19
C MET A 1 4.47 -19.04 -38.06
N ARG A 2 3.62 -18.01 -38.25
CA ARG A 2 2.61 -17.59 -37.26
C ARG A 2 1.23 -17.86 -37.85
N ARG A 3 0.40 -18.65 -37.17
CA ARG A 3 -0.95 -19.01 -37.66
C ARG A 3 -1.98 -18.79 -36.58
N ALA A 4 -3.14 -18.25 -36.96
CA ALA A 4 -4.23 -17.99 -36.04
C ALA A 4 -5.54 -18.59 -36.57
N LEU A 5 -6.31 -19.22 -35.68
CA LEU A 5 -7.68 -19.63 -35.94
C LEU A 5 -8.60 -18.84 -35.01
N LEU A 6 -9.47 -18.02 -35.58
CA LEU A 6 -10.44 -17.22 -34.84
C LEU A 6 -11.84 -17.81 -35.04
N VAL A 7 -12.48 -18.20 -33.95
CA VAL A 7 -13.81 -18.80 -33.94
C VAL A 7 -14.79 -17.84 -33.27
N ALA A 8 -15.83 -17.42 -34.00
CA ALA A 8 -16.93 -16.63 -33.44
C ALA A 8 -18.26 -17.35 -33.61
N THR A 9 -19.03 -17.43 -32.53
CA THR A 9 -20.43 -17.87 -32.58
C THR A 9 -21.31 -16.86 -31.89
N TYR A 10 -22.26 -16.31 -32.63
CA TYR A 10 -23.22 -15.33 -32.14
C TYR A 10 -24.64 -15.59 -32.59
N GLU A 11 -24.87 -16.49 -33.56
CA GLU A 11 -26.17 -17.00 -33.95
C GLU A 11 -26.36 -18.45 -33.46
N TYR A 12 -27.51 -18.72 -32.85
CA TYR A 12 -27.84 -20.01 -32.23
C TYR A 12 -29.22 -20.49 -32.68
N GLU A 13 -29.35 -21.79 -32.94
CA GLU A 13 -30.63 -22.43 -33.30
C GLU A 13 -31.54 -22.64 -32.07
N ASP A 14 -30.95 -22.82 -30.89
CA ASP A 14 -31.64 -22.95 -29.62
C ASP A 14 -32.11 -21.58 -29.10
N ALA A 15 -33.42 -21.40 -28.93
CA ALA A 15 -34.02 -20.14 -28.46
C ALA A 15 -33.65 -19.77 -27.01
N GLY A 16 -33.11 -20.70 -26.23
CA GLY A 16 -32.58 -20.50 -24.88
C GLY A 16 -31.18 -19.89 -24.84
N LEU A 17 -30.52 -19.74 -26.00
CA LEU A 17 -29.26 -19.01 -26.17
C LEU A 17 -29.51 -17.68 -26.88
N ARG A 18 -29.16 -16.58 -26.20
CA ARG A 18 -29.34 -15.23 -26.73
C ARG A 18 -28.32 -14.96 -27.84
N ARG A 19 -28.76 -14.36 -28.95
CA ARG A 19 -27.88 -13.82 -30.00
C ARG A 19 -26.92 -12.77 -29.43
N LEU A 20 -25.65 -12.90 -29.75
CA LEU A 20 -24.59 -11.96 -29.33
C LEU A 20 -24.32 -10.93 -30.44
N ALA A 21 -23.89 -9.72 -30.06
CA ALA A 21 -23.53 -8.66 -31.01
C ALA A 21 -22.01 -8.44 -31.12
N ALA A 22 -21.27 -8.77 -30.06
CA ALA A 22 -19.82 -8.55 -29.97
C ALA A 22 -18.97 -9.54 -30.80
N PRO A 23 -19.23 -10.87 -30.81
CA PRO A 23 -18.28 -11.83 -31.39
C PRO A 23 -17.96 -11.64 -32.88
N GLU A 24 -18.91 -11.13 -33.66
CA GLU A 24 -18.69 -10.78 -35.08
C GLU A 24 -17.60 -9.71 -35.22
N ARG A 25 -17.78 -8.59 -34.52
CA ARG A 25 -16.87 -7.45 -34.55
C ARG A 25 -15.54 -7.75 -33.87
N ASP A 26 -15.59 -8.54 -32.79
CA ASP A 26 -14.40 -8.92 -32.03
C ASP A 26 -13.42 -9.72 -32.90
N VAL A 27 -13.93 -10.68 -33.69
CA VAL A 27 -13.11 -11.48 -34.61
C VAL A 27 -12.62 -10.66 -35.80
N GLU A 28 -13.45 -9.80 -36.38
CA GLU A 28 -13.02 -8.89 -37.46
C GLU A 28 -11.88 -7.98 -36.98
N ALA A 29 -12.07 -7.31 -35.83
CA ALA A 29 -11.09 -6.38 -35.30
C ALA A 29 -9.77 -7.06 -34.88
N LEU A 30 -9.85 -8.29 -34.35
CA LEU A 30 -8.66 -9.07 -34.00
C LEU A 30 -7.96 -9.63 -35.25
N ALA A 31 -8.70 -10.09 -36.26
CA ALA A 31 -8.12 -10.53 -37.53
C ALA A 31 -7.32 -9.40 -38.18
N ASP A 32 -7.89 -8.20 -38.28
CA ASP A 32 -7.25 -7.03 -38.88
C ASP A 32 -5.87 -6.75 -38.26
N VAL A 33 -5.74 -6.87 -36.94
CA VAL A 33 -4.49 -6.58 -36.22
C VAL A 33 -3.51 -7.75 -36.28
N LEU A 34 -4.02 -8.98 -36.28
CA LEU A 34 -3.18 -10.17 -36.36
C LEU A 34 -2.59 -10.37 -37.77
N GLU A 35 -3.33 -10.05 -38.83
CA GLU A 35 -2.86 -10.15 -40.23
C GLU A 35 -1.84 -9.06 -40.60
N ASP A 36 -1.90 -7.90 -39.95
CA ASP A 36 -0.98 -6.79 -40.20
C ASP A 36 0.48 -7.24 -40.00
N GLN A 37 1.25 -7.22 -41.08
CA GLN A 37 2.65 -7.64 -41.11
C GLN A 37 3.56 -6.75 -40.27
N ALA A 38 3.18 -5.49 -40.04
CA ALA A 38 3.92 -4.57 -39.19
C ALA A 38 3.66 -4.82 -37.70
N VAL A 39 2.51 -5.40 -37.36
CA VAL A 39 2.11 -5.66 -35.97
C VAL A 39 2.38 -7.10 -35.57
N ALA A 40 1.75 -8.09 -36.21
CA ALA A 40 1.80 -9.48 -35.73
C ALA A 40 2.12 -10.51 -36.82
N GLY A 41 1.68 -10.28 -38.07
CA GLY A 41 2.03 -11.10 -39.24
C GLY A 41 1.54 -12.55 -39.18
N PHE A 42 0.35 -12.80 -38.62
CA PHE A 42 -0.28 -14.11 -38.62
C PHE A 42 -0.99 -14.41 -39.94
N ASP A 43 -0.94 -15.67 -40.36
CA ASP A 43 -1.88 -16.25 -41.32
C ASP A 43 -3.18 -16.60 -40.56
N VAL A 44 -4.24 -15.83 -40.78
CA VAL A 44 -5.47 -15.89 -40.00
C VAL A 44 -6.57 -16.64 -40.74
N GLN A 45 -7.16 -17.64 -40.09
CA GLN A 45 -8.35 -18.34 -40.52
C GLN A 45 -9.53 -17.96 -39.63
N VAL A 46 -10.65 -17.52 -40.22
CA VAL A 46 -11.86 -17.13 -39.49
C VAL A 46 -12.99 -18.14 -39.70
N VAL A 47 -13.61 -18.61 -38.61
CA VAL A 47 -14.75 -19.55 -38.63
C VAL A 47 -15.91 -18.95 -37.84
N VAL A 48 -17.00 -18.65 -38.54
CA VAL A 48 -18.15 -17.92 -37.98
C VAL A 48 -19.44 -18.73 -38.07
N ASN A 49 -20.19 -18.80 -36.97
CA ASN A 49 -21.54 -19.39 -36.89
C ASN A 49 -21.65 -20.79 -37.54
N LYS A 50 -20.65 -21.64 -37.31
CA LYS A 50 -20.62 -23.02 -37.81
C LYS A 50 -21.13 -24.02 -36.76
N PRO A 51 -21.66 -25.18 -37.17
CA PRO A 51 -22.05 -26.24 -36.25
C PRO A 51 -20.83 -26.90 -35.61
N THR A 52 -21.03 -27.55 -34.46
CA THR A 52 -19.96 -28.14 -33.63
C THR A 52 -18.99 -29.05 -34.38
N HIS A 53 -19.47 -29.88 -35.31
CA HIS A 53 -18.63 -30.81 -36.06
C HIS A 53 -17.73 -30.10 -37.09
N GLU A 54 -18.18 -28.99 -37.68
CA GLU A 54 -17.36 -28.19 -38.60
C GLU A 54 -16.27 -27.44 -37.83
N VAL A 55 -16.61 -26.83 -36.69
CA VAL A 55 -15.64 -26.10 -35.85
C VAL A 55 -14.62 -27.05 -35.24
N GLY A 56 -15.06 -28.19 -34.71
CA GLY A 56 -14.16 -29.21 -34.17
C GLY A 56 -13.18 -29.74 -35.21
N LYS A 57 -13.65 -29.97 -36.46
CA LYS A 57 -12.78 -30.33 -37.58
C LYS A 57 -11.79 -29.21 -37.92
N ALA A 58 -12.23 -27.96 -37.98
CA ALA A 58 -11.36 -26.82 -38.28
C ALA A 58 -10.22 -26.69 -37.24
N ILE A 59 -10.52 -26.87 -35.95
CA ILE A 59 -9.50 -26.85 -34.87
C ILE A 59 -8.52 -28.02 -35.04
N ALA A 60 -9.01 -29.21 -35.35
CA ALA A 60 -8.15 -30.38 -35.59
C ALA A 60 -7.22 -30.17 -36.80
N ASP A 61 -7.77 -29.73 -37.92
CA ASP A 61 -7.02 -29.45 -39.15
C ASP A 61 -5.97 -28.34 -38.93
N PHE A 62 -6.33 -27.28 -38.19
CA PHE A 62 -5.43 -26.18 -37.84
C PHE A 62 -4.22 -26.65 -37.05
N PHE A 63 -4.42 -27.41 -35.96
CA PHE A 63 -3.31 -27.90 -35.14
C PHE A 63 -2.53 -29.04 -35.81
N ALA A 64 -3.14 -29.81 -36.70
CA ALA A 64 -2.46 -30.82 -37.49
C ALA A 64 -1.52 -30.22 -38.55
N ALA A 65 -1.86 -29.04 -39.08
CA ALA A 65 -1.07 -28.35 -40.08
C ALA A 65 0.18 -27.64 -39.52
N GLY A 66 0.28 -27.44 -38.21
CA GLY A 66 1.37 -26.71 -37.56
C GLY A 66 2.67 -27.52 -37.41
N GLU A 67 3.80 -26.85 -37.62
CA GLU A 67 5.15 -27.38 -37.40
C GLU A 67 5.68 -27.05 -35.98
N ARG A 68 6.80 -27.68 -35.57
CA ARG A 68 7.32 -27.55 -34.20
C ARG A 68 7.67 -26.11 -33.78
N ASP A 69 8.16 -25.32 -34.73
CA ASP A 69 8.64 -23.95 -34.52
C ASP A 69 7.57 -22.90 -34.88
N ASP A 70 6.35 -23.35 -35.18
CA ASP A 70 5.22 -22.45 -35.42
C ASP A 70 4.67 -21.89 -34.10
N LEU A 71 4.27 -20.62 -34.13
CA LEU A 71 3.45 -19.99 -33.10
C LEU A 71 1.98 -20.10 -33.52
N MET A 72 1.21 -20.89 -32.77
CA MET A 72 -0.19 -21.15 -33.06
C MET A 72 -1.09 -20.36 -32.11
N LEU A 73 -2.04 -19.60 -32.63
CA LEU A 73 -3.04 -18.86 -31.83
C LEU A 73 -4.44 -19.39 -32.10
N LEU A 74 -5.17 -19.82 -31.07
CA LEU A 74 -6.60 -20.12 -31.16
C LEU A 74 -7.37 -19.09 -30.34
N TYR A 75 -8.31 -18.39 -30.98
CA TYR A 75 -9.22 -17.45 -30.32
C TYR A 75 -10.66 -17.95 -30.43
N PHE A 76 -11.41 -17.86 -29.34
CA PHE A 76 -12.84 -18.14 -29.33
C PHE A 76 -13.62 -16.99 -28.70
N SER A 77 -14.69 -16.55 -29.38
CA SER A 77 -15.69 -15.62 -28.85
C SER A 77 -17.11 -16.17 -29.02
N GLY A 78 -17.88 -16.18 -27.93
CA GLY A 78 -19.24 -16.72 -27.91
C GLY A 78 -19.72 -17.11 -26.51
N HIS A 79 -20.78 -17.92 -26.42
CA HIS A 79 -21.24 -18.43 -25.12
C HIS A 79 -20.36 -19.57 -24.61
N GLY A 80 -19.92 -19.46 -23.36
CA GLY A 80 -19.35 -20.56 -22.60
C GLY A 80 -20.40 -21.11 -21.64
N LEU A 81 -20.62 -22.42 -21.68
CA LEU A 81 -21.65 -23.13 -20.92
C LEU A 81 -20.98 -24.18 -20.03
N LYS A 82 -21.54 -24.42 -18.83
CA LYS A 82 -21.10 -25.50 -17.96
C LYS A 82 -22.19 -26.56 -17.83
N ASP A 83 -21.78 -27.83 -17.77
CA ASP A 83 -22.67 -28.90 -17.32
C ASP A 83 -22.76 -28.97 -15.78
N ASP A 84 -23.63 -29.84 -15.27
CA ASP A 84 -23.81 -30.05 -13.82
C ASP A 84 -22.54 -30.53 -13.10
N ASN A 85 -21.56 -31.05 -13.85
CA ASN A 85 -20.26 -31.47 -13.32
C ASN A 85 -19.21 -30.35 -13.40
N GLY A 86 -19.60 -29.15 -13.82
CA GLY A 86 -18.73 -27.99 -13.94
C GLY A 86 -17.84 -27.98 -15.18
N ARG A 87 -18.00 -28.93 -16.11
CA ARG A 87 -17.19 -29.02 -17.33
C ARG A 87 -17.55 -27.93 -18.32
N LEU A 88 -16.56 -27.27 -18.88
CA LEU A 88 -16.77 -26.19 -19.86
C LEU A 88 -17.06 -26.73 -21.27
N TYR A 89 -18.05 -26.12 -21.91
CA TYR A 89 -18.40 -26.29 -23.32
C TYR A 89 -18.49 -24.93 -24.00
N LEU A 90 -17.97 -24.85 -25.22
CA LEU A 90 -18.06 -23.68 -26.09
C LEU A 90 -19.29 -23.86 -26.99
N ALA A 91 -20.24 -22.93 -26.90
CA ALA A 91 -21.48 -23.01 -27.65
C ALA A 91 -21.25 -22.68 -29.13
N MET A 92 -21.81 -23.54 -29.98
CA MET A 92 -21.75 -23.47 -31.44
C MET A 92 -23.17 -23.23 -31.97
N LYS A 93 -23.32 -23.02 -33.28
CA LYS A 93 -24.62 -22.68 -33.88
C LYS A 93 -25.75 -23.67 -33.55
N ASN A 94 -25.44 -24.97 -33.56
CA ASN A 94 -26.39 -26.06 -33.31
C ASN A 94 -26.38 -26.55 -31.84
N THR A 95 -25.85 -25.77 -30.90
CA THR A 95 -25.85 -26.12 -29.48
C THR A 95 -27.25 -26.04 -28.89
N VAL A 96 -27.65 -27.13 -28.22
CA VAL A 96 -28.87 -27.21 -27.43
C VAL A 96 -28.50 -27.07 -25.97
N ARG A 97 -29.03 -26.06 -25.28
CA ARG A 97 -28.59 -25.68 -23.92
C ARG A 97 -28.75 -26.81 -22.91
N ASP A 98 -29.81 -27.60 -23.05
CA ASP A 98 -30.13 -28.71 -22.15
C ASP A 98 -29.42 -30.03 -22.56
N SER A 99 -28.62 -30.04 -23.62
CA SER A 99 -27.95 -31.24 -24.15
C SER A 99 -26.54 -30.95 -24.66
N LEU A 100 -25.68 -30.41 -23.79
CA LEU A 100 -24.35 -29.91 -24.17
C LEU A 100 -23.40 -30.98 -24.72
N ARG A 101 -23.42 -32.20 -24.17
CA ARG A 101 -22.40 -33.25 -24.42
C ARG A 101 -22.16 -33.59 -25.90
N PHE A 102 -23.19 -33.47 -26.74
CA PHE A 102 -23.11 -33.80 -28.17
C PHE A 102 -23.47 -32.63 -29.09
N THR A 103 -23.91 -31.50 -28.53
CA THR A 103 -24.37 -30.34 -29.31
C THR A 103 -23.47 -29.12 -29.14
N ALA A 104 -22.61 -29.08 -28.12
CA ALA A 104 -21.60 -28.05 -27.90
C ALA A 104 -20.19 -28.62 -28.04
N LEU A 105 -19.20 -27.75 -28.30
CA LEU A 105 -17.80 -28.17 -28.39
C LEU A 105 -17.19 -28.28 -26.99
N SER A 106 -16.72 -29.46 -26.62
CA SER A 106 -16.08 -29.65 -25.31
C SER A 106 -14.72 -28.93 -25.23
N ALA A 107 -14.52 -28.13 -24.19
CA ALA A 107 -13.22 -27.53 -23.87
C ALA A 107 -12.12 -28.59 -23.66
N GLN A 108 -12.50 -29.75 -23.10
CA GLN A 108 -11.59 -30.88 -22.91
C GLN A 108 -11.08 -31.42 -24.26
N LEU A 109 -11.96 -31.57 -25.26
CA LEU A 109 -11.58 -32.05 -26.59
C LEU A 109 -10.61 -31.07 -27.29
N VAL A 110 -10.85 -29.76 -27.15
CA VAL A 110 -9.91 -28.73 -27.63
C VAL A 110 -8.57 -28.88 -26.93
N ARG A 111 -8.57 -29.11 -25.61
CA ARG A 111 -7.35 -29.32 -24.82
C ARG A 111 -6.58 -30.57 -25.25
N GLU A 112 -7.26 -31.67 -25.51
CA GLU A 112 -6.66 -32.92 -26.00
C GLU A 112 -6.03 -32.69 -27.38
N THR A 113 -6.73 -32.01 -28.28
CA THR A 113 -6.23 -31.64 -29.62
C THR A 113 -4.97 -30.78 -29.54
N VAL A 114 -4.99 -29.73 -28.72
CA VAL A 114 -3.80 -28.89 -28.46
C VAL A 114 -2.70 -29.73 -27.82
N SER A 115 -3.06 -30.67 -26.95
CA SER A 115 -2.13 -31.52 -26.21
C SER A 115 -1.37 -32.49 -27.08
N GLU A 116 -2.01 -32.99 -28.13
CA GLU A 116 -1.45 -33.94 -29.09
C GLU A 116 -0.78 -33.24 -30.28
N SER A 117 -0.96 -31.93 -30.42
CA SER A 117 -0.38 -31.14 -31.52
C SER A 117 1.16 -31.08 -31.46
N ARG A 118 1.78 -30.95 -32.65
CA ARG A 118 3.24 -30.87 -32.85
C ARG A 118 3.88 -29.52 -32.45
N PRO A 119 3.23 -28.37 -32.65
CA PRO A 119 3.78 -27.06 -32.29
C PRO A 119 4.15 -26.96 -30.82
N ARG A 120 5.30 -26.32 -30.54
CA ARG A 120 5.79 -26.12 -29.17
C ARG A 120 5.26 -24.85 -28.52
N GLN A 121 4.84 -23.86 -29.32
CA GLN A 121 4.33 -22.58 -28.83
C GLN A 121 2.86 -22.39 -29.24
N THR A 122 1.97 -22.41 -28.27
CA THR A 122 0.53 -22.25 -28.50
C THR A 122 -0.08 -21.22 -27.56
N ILE A 123 -0.83 -20.28 -28.11
CA ILE A 123 -1.61 -19.28 -27.39
C ILE A 123 -3.10 -19.60 -27.58
N LEU A 124 -3.85 -19.68 -26.48
CA LEU A 124 -5.29 -19.83 -26.48
C LEU A 124 -5.93 -18.61 -25.83
N ILE A 125 -6.88 -17.97 -26.51
CA ILE A 125 -7.61 -16.81 -26.01
C ILE A 125 -9.10 -17.16 -25.99
N LEU A 126 -9.72 -17.13 -24.81
CA LEU A 126 -11.12 -17.50 -24.61
C LEU A 126 -11.92 -16.30 -24.11
N ASP A 127 -12.67 -15.69 -25.01
CA ASP A 127 -13.61 -14.61 -24.73
C ASP A 127 -15.05 -15.13 -24.60
N CYS A 128 -15.29 -15.83 -23.49
CA CYS A 128 -16.60 -16.36 -23.17
C CYS A 128 -16.82 -16.44 -21.66
N CYS A 129 -18.09 -16.55 -21.25
CA CYS A 129 -18.46 -16.85 -19.87
C CYS A 129 -17.76 -18.12 -19.37
N TYR A 130 -17.37 -18.15 -18.11
CA TYR A 130 -16.74 -19.29 -17.46
C TYR A 130 -15.42 -19.78 -18.10
N SER A 131 -14.80 -18.99 -18.97
CA SER A 131 -13.54 -19.32 -19.66
C SER A 131 -12.42 -19.71 -18.69
N GLY A 132 -12.35 -19.12 -17.49
CA GLY A 132 -11.41 -19.50 -16.44
C GLY A 132 -11.52 -20.97 -15.95
N ALA A 133 -12.63 -21.68 -16.23
CA ALA A 133 -12.76 -23.11 -15.95
C ALA A 133 -11.91 -23.98 -16.88
N TYR A 134 -11.64 -23.51 -18.11
CA TYR A 134 -10.77 -24.20 -19.07
C TYR A 134 -9.40 -24.51 -18.46
N ALA A 135 -8.83 -23.52 -17.77
CA ALA A 135 -7.51 -23.62 -17.17
C ALA A 135 -7.56 -24.20 -15.76
N ALA A 136 -8.58 -23.92 -14.94
CA ALA A 136 -8.70 -24.53 -13.61
C ALA A 136 -8.65 -26.07 -13.67
N GLU A 137 -9.27 -26.70 -14.68
CA GLU A 137 -9.19 -28.16 -14.86
C GLU A 137 -7.82 -28.65 -15.36
N GLN A 138 -7.10 -27.84 -16.12
CA GLN A 138 -5.77 -28.18 -16.67
C GLN A 138 -4.68 -28.08 -15.60
N PHE A 139 -4.74 -27.02 -14.79
CA PHE A 139 -3.71 -26.64 -13.83
C PHE A 139 -3.99 -27.11 -12.39
N ALA A 140 -5.19 -27.62 -12.07
CA ALA A 140 -5.51 -28.14 -10.73
C ALA A 140 -4.82 -29.47 -10.37
N LYS A 141 -4.08 -30.10 -11.30
CA LYS A 141 -3.32 -31.34 -11.02
C LYS A 141 -1.85 -31.13 -10.66
N SER A 142 -1.35 -29.89 -10.60
CA SER A 142 0.07 -29.62 -10.31
C SER A 142 0.34 -29.20 -8.87
N ASP A 143 -0.23 -29.91 -7.89
CA ASP A 143 0.17 -29.75 -6.49
C ASP A 143 0.35 -31.13 -5.85
N SER A 144 1.51 -31.73 -6.08
CA SER A 144 2.11 -32.83 -5.30
C SER A 144 3.57 -32.95 -5.70
N ALA A 145 4.46 -32.76 -4.73
CA ALA A 145 5.89 -33.00 -4.90
C ALA A 145 6.18 -34.42 -5.42
N VAL A 146 7.24 -34.52 -6.22
CA VAL A 146 7.87 -35.75 -6.75
C VAL A 146 7.10 -36.43 -7.89
N HIS A 147 7.25 -35.88 -9.09
CA HIS A 147 7.53 -36.72 -10.25
C HIS A 147 8.76 -36.20 -11.01
N THR A 148 9.63 -37.15 -11.25
CA THR A 148 10.96 -37.09 -11.87
C THR A 148 11.04 -36.20 -13.11
N LYS A 149 12.18 -35.51 -13.18
CA LYS A 149 12.75 -34.67 -14.25
C LYS A 149 12.86 -35.32 -15.65
N GLU A 150 12.09 -36.36 -15.98
CA GLU A 150 12.35 -37.23 -17.15
C GLU A 150 11.12 -37.60 -18.00
N ALA A 151 9.97 -36.97 -17.80
CA ALA A 151 8.84 -37.14 -18.72
C ALA A 151 8.23 -35.78 -19.07
N PHE A 152 8.28 -35.44 -20.36
CA PHE A 152 7.68 -34.28 -21.03
C PHE A 152 8.47 -32.97 -20.94
N GLY A 153 9.22 -32.68 -22.02
CA GLY A 153 9.78 -31.36 -22.27
C GLY A 153 8.68 -30.30 -22.28
N GLY A 154 8.97 -29.16 -21.64
CA GLY A 154 8.09 -28.00 -21.54
C GLY A 154 7.48 -27.63 -22.89
N ARG A 155 6.15 -27.66 -22.94
CA ARG A 155 5.39 -27.24 -24.12
C ARG A 155 4.89 -25.84 -23.82
N GLY A 156 5.44 -24.85 -24.51
CA GLY A 156 5.14 -23.42 -24.33
C GLY A 156 3.68 -23.09 -24.62
N ARG A 157 2.79 -23.28 -23.63
CA ARG A 157 1.35 -23.04 -23.76
C ARG A 157 0.91 -21.90 -22.89
N ILE A 158 0.16 -20.98 -23.46
CA ILE A 158 -0.38 -19.80 -22.77
C ILE A 158 -1.88 -19.74 -23.01
N VAL A 159 -2.66 -19.57 -21.94
CA VAL A 159 -4.11 -19.45 -21.99
C VAL A 159 -4.53 -18.12 -21.36
N LEU A 160 -5.19 -17.27 -22.14
CA LEU A 160 -5.79 -16.00 -21.71
C LEU A 160 -7.31 -16.15 -21.67
N THR A 161 -7.94 -15.79 -20.56
CA THR A 161 -9.39 -15.92 -20.38
C THR A 161 -10.02 -14.59 -20.01
N ALA A 162 -11.17 -14.26 -20.61
CA ALA A 162 -11.87 -13.00 -20.36
C ALA A 162 -12.56 -12.93 -18.98
N SER A 163 -12.82 -14.08 -18.33
CA SER A 163 -13.50 -14.14 -17.03
C SER A 163 -12.92 -15.22 -16.11
N ASP A 164 -13.23 -15.12 -14.80
CA ASP A 164 -12.95 -16.20 -13.84
C ASP A 164 -13.93 -17.39 -14.05
N SER A 165 -13.59 -18.54 -13.45
CA SER A 165 -14.32 -19.81 -13.43
C SER A 165 -15.75 -19.74 -12.86
N THR A 166 -16.10 -18.67 -12.13
CA THR A 166 -17.40 -18.47 -11.47
C THR A 166 -18.22 -17.30 -12.02
N GLN A 167 -17.67 -16.55 -12.98
CA GLN A 167 -18.26 -15.29 -13.43
C GLN A 167 -18.96 -15.41 -14.80
N TYR A 168 -20.07 -14.68 -14.93
CA TYR A 168 -20.72 -14.42 -16.21
C TYR A 168 -19.99 -13.22 -16.87
N ALA A 169 -19.52 -13.38 -18.12
CA ALA A 169 -18.95 -12.28 -18.89
C ALA A 169 -20.08 -11.28 -19.24
N PHE A 170 -19.82 -9.98 -19.10
CA PHE A 170 -20.86 -8.97 -19.24
C PHE A 170 -20.93 -8.49 -20.70
N GLU A 171 -22.14 -8.34 -21.24
CA GLU A 171 -22.36 -7.95 -22.64
C GLU A 171 -22.54 -6.43 -22.78
N GLY A 172 -21.61 -5.78 -23.48
CA GLY A 172 -21.77 -4.47 -24.11
C GLY A 172 -22.03 -4.59 -25.62
N ALA A 173 -21.99 -3.49 -26.35
CA ALA A 173 -22.02 -3.51 -27.82
C ALA A 173 -20.72 -4.06 -28.46
N GLU A 174 -19.65 -4.13 -27.66
CA GLU A 174 -18.33 -4.74 -27.94
C GLU A 174 -17.90 -5.54 -26.71
N SER A 175 -17.04 -6.55 -26.87
CA SER A 175 -16.42 -7.22 -25.74
C SER A 175 -15.32 -6.36 -25.15
N VAL A 176 -15.44 -5.98 -23.88
CA VAL A 176 -14.43 -5.16 -23.17
C VAL A 176 -13.06 -5.85 -23.19
N PHE A 177 -13.03 -7.18 -23.08
CA PHE A 177 -11.78 -7.93 -23.10
C PHE A 177 -11.10 -7.90 -24.48
N THR A 178 -11.83 -8.24 -25.54
CA THR A 178 -11.24 -8.23 -26.88
C THR A 178 -10.95 -6.82 -27.38
N HIS A 179 -11.78 -5.84 -27.03
CA HIS A 179 -11.52 -4.42 -27.31
C HIS A 179 -10.12 -4.00 -26.82
N HIS A 180 -9.80 -4.27 -25.55
CA HIS A 180 -8.49 -3.91 -24.98
C HIS A 180 -7.33 -4.79 -25.48
N LEU A 181 -7.58 -6.05 -25.89
CA LEU A 181 -6.54 -6.84 -26.59
C LEU A 181 -6.18 -6.20 -27.93
N VAL A 182 -7.19 -5.87 -28.73
CA VAL A 182 -7.03 -5.26 -30.05
C VAL A 182 -6.38 -3.89 -29.93
N GLU A 183 -6.84 -3.06 -29.00
CA GLU A 183 -6.30 -1.71 -28.80
C GLU A 183 -4.82 -1.75 -28.36
N GLY A 184 -4.47 -2.65 -27.43
CA GLY A 184 -3.09 -2.82 -26.97
C GLY A 184 -2.14 -3.23 -28.09
N LEU A 185 -2.56 -4.16 -28.94
CA LEU A 185 -1.79 -4.61 -30.11
C LEU A 185 -1.71 -3.54 -31.21
N ARG A 186 -2.84 -2.91 -31.54
CA ARG A 186 -2.97 -1.94 -32.64
C ARG A 186 -2.21 -0.64 -32.37
N THR A 187 -2.27 -0.16 -31.13
CA THR A 187 -1.59 1.07 -30.73
C THR A 187 -0.15 0.84 -30.32
N GLY A 188 0.19 -0.39 -29.93
CA GLY A 188 1.45 -0.70 -29.28
C GLY A 188 1.49 -0.35 -27.80
N ALA A 189 0.39 0.11 -27.19
CA ALA A 189 0.35 0.46 -25.77
C ALA A 189 0.55 -0.74 -24.82
N ALA A 190 0.46 -1.96 -25.37
CA ALA A 190 0.78 -3.19 -24.65
C ALA A 190 2.29 -3.48 -24.54
N ASP A 191 3.16 -2.72 -25.19
CA ASP A 191 4.61 -2.76 -24.99
C ASP A 191 4.96 -1.97 -23.72
N LEU A 192 5.09 -2.67 -22.59
CA LEU A 192 5.17 -2.05 -21.28
C LEU A 192 6.62 -1.75 -20.86
N ASP A 193 7.59 -2.48 -21.41
CA ASP A 193 9.02 -2.23 -21.18
C ASP A 193 9.67 -1.34 -22.26
N SER A 194 8.91 -0.97 -23.29
CA SER A 194 9.33 -0.11 -24.40
C SER A 194 10.50 -0.68 -25.20
N ASP A 195 10.61 -2.01 -25.29
CA ASP A 195 11.63 -2.68 -26.10
C ASP A 195 11.19 -2.93 -27.55
N GLY A 196 9.94 -2.57 -27.87
CA GLY A 196 9.35 -2.66 -29.20
C GLY A 196 8.69 -4.00 -29.53
N ASP A 197 8.84 -5.03 -28.71
CA ASP A 197 8.05 -6.24 -28.82
C ASP A 197 6.86 -6.18 -27.86
N ILE A 198 5.80 -6.90 -28.20
CA ILE A 198 4.65 -7.11 -27.32
C ILE A 198 4.64 -8.59 -26.98
N THR A 199 4.95 -8.90 -25.73
CA THR A 199 4.90 -10.27 -25.22
C THR A 199 3.51 -10.63 -24.76
N THR A 200 3.24 -11.92 -24.62
CA THR A 200 1.96 -12.39 -24.07
C THR A 200 1.73 -11.93 -22.63
N ASP A 201 2.80 -11.77 -21.84
CA ASP A 201 2.72 -11.32 -20.46
C ASP A 201 2.37 -9.83 -20.39
N GLU A 202 3.01 -9.01 -21.22
CA GLU A 202 2.69 -7.57 -21.28
C GLU A 202 1.31 -7.31 -21.88
N LEU A 203 0.93 -8.06 -22.92
CA LEU A 203 -0.42 -8.00 -23.48
C LEU A 203 -1.46 -8.34 -22.41
N TYR A 204 -1.23 -9.39 -21.61
CA TYR A 204 -2.11 -9.73 -20.50
C TYR A 204 -2.16 -8.61 -19.44
N ASP A 205 -1.01 -8.10 -19.00
CA ASP A 205 -0.94 -7.07 -17.96
C ASP A 205 -1.62 -5.78 -18.39
N TYR A 206 -1.43 -5.36 -19.64
CA TYR A 206 -2.13 -4.23 -20.25
C TYR A 206 -3.64 -4.46 -20.27
N THR A 207 -4.08 -5.59 -20.85
CA THR A 207 -5.50 -5.92 -20.97
C THR A 207 -6.15 -6.08 -19.60
N TYR A 208 -5.48 -6.70 -18.63
CA TYR A 208 -5.99 -6.84 -17.27
C TYR A 208 -6.24 -5.48 -16.62
N LYS A 209 -5.27 -4.56 -16.70
CA LYS A 209 -5.40 -3.20 -16.13
C LYS A 209 -6.54 -2.44 -16.81
N ALA A 210 -6.63 -2.49 -18.15
CA ALA A 210 -7.64 -1.76 -18.90
C ALA A 210 -9.05 -2.31 -18.67
N VAL A 211 -9.23 -3.64 -18.75
CA VAL A 211 -10.51 -4.32 -18.51
C VAL A 211 -10.98 -4.11 -17.08
N THR A 212 -10.09 -4.19 -16.08
CA THR A 212 -10.50 -3.98 -14.67
C THR A 212 -10.77 -2.52 -14.34
N ALA A 213 -10.18 -1.57 -15.09
CA ALA A 213 -10.49 -0.15 -14.97
C ALA A 213 -11.87 0.19 -15.57
N GLU A 214 -12.21 -0.35 -16.74
CA GLU A 214 -13.50 -0.11 -17.40
C GLU A 214 -14.63 -0.94 -16.77
N GLN A 215 -14.35 -2.22 -16.49
CA GLN A 215 -15.30 -3.17 -15.95
C GLN A 215 -14.74 -3.91 -14.71
N PRO A 216 -14.79 -3.30 -13.51
CA PRO A 216 -14.19 -3.85 -12.29
C PRO A 216 -14.68 -5.24 -11.83
N ASN A 217 -15.80 -5.71 -12.41
CA ASN A 217 -16.36 -7.03 -12.11
C ASN A 217 -15.84 -8.13 -13.06
N GLN A 218 -15.27 -7.77 -14.20
CA GLN A 218 -14.65 -8.71 -15.13
C GLN A 218 -13.18 -8.85 -14.74
N ARG A 219 -12.72 -10.09 -14.54
CA ARG A 219 -11.34 -10.40 -14.14
C ARG A 219 -10.71 -11.37 -15.11
N PRO A 220 -9.92 -10.87 -16.08
CA PRO A 220 -9.16 -11.73 -16.96
C PRO A 220 -8.12 -12.56 -16.19
N ARG A 221 -7.80 -13.75 -16.70
CA ARG A 221 -6.74 -14.62 -16.15
C ARG A 221 -5.77 -15.03 -17.23
N GLN A 222 -4.52 -15.25 -16.85
CA GLN A 222 -3.49 -15.89 -17.65
C GLN A 222 -3.02 -17.16 -16.95
N PHE A 223 -2.75 -18.19 -17.75
CA PHE A 223 -2.11 -19.43 -17.32
C PHE A 223 -1.02 -19.78 -18.32
N ALA A 224 0.18 -20.13 -17.86
CA ALA A 224 1.32 -20.37 -18.73
C ALA A 224 2.16 -21.58 -18.26
N GLU A 225 2.55 -22.43 -19.20
CA GLU A 225 3.53 -23.54 -19.03
C GLU A 225 4.73 -23.30 -19.95
N VAL A 226 5.35 -22.11 -19.88
CA VAL A 226 6.44 -21.72 -20.80
C VAL A 226 7.70 -21.40 -20.01
N GLU A 227 8.83 -21.93 -20.47
CA GLU A 227 10.15 -21.41 -20.11
C GLU A 227 10.56 -20.36 -21.17
N GLY A 228 10.56 -19.08 -20.79
CA GLY A 228 10.99 -17.98 -21.64
C GLY A 228 9.87 -17.08 -22.16
N ARG A 229 10.26 -16.07 -22.94
CA ARG A 229 9.39 -15.02 -23.47
C ARG A 229 8.68 -15.47 -24.75
N THR A 230 7.37 -15.25 -24.85
CA THR A 230 6.59 -15.48 -26.07
C THR A 230 6.16 -14.14 -26.65
N VAL A 231 6.75 -13.74 -27.78
CA VAL A 231 6.42 -12.49 -28.49
C VAL A 231 5.21 -12.75 -29.39
N VAL A 232 4.12 -12.02 -29.16
CA VAL A 232 2.89 -12.14 -29.95
C VAL A 232 2.83 -11.10 -31.06
N ALA A 233 3.33 -9.89 -30.82
CA ALA A 233 3.35 -8.81 -31.80
C ALA A 233 4.57 -7.90 -31.60
N SER A 234 4.74 -6.94 -32.49
CA SER A 234 5.72 -5.87 -32.43
C SER A 234 4.98 -4.54 -32.39
N ASN A 235 5.52 -3.59 -31.63
CA ASN A 235 5.02 -2.23 -31.54
C ASN A 235 5.39 -1.46 -32.82
N ALA A 236 4.48 -1.50 -33.81
CA ALA A 236 4.67 -0.81 -35.10
C ALA A 236 4.72 0.72 -34.97
N ARG A 237 4.25 1.27 -33.85
CA ARG A 237 4.20 2.71 -33.55
C ARG A 237 5.21 3.12 -32.50
N TRP A 238 6.21 2.28 -32.25
CA TRP A 238 7.22 2.54 -31.24
C TRP A 238 7.90 3.89 -31.51
N ALA A 239 8.00 4.69 -30.46
CA ALA A 239 8.73 5.93 -30.45
C ALA A 239 9.67 5.94 -29.25
N LEU A 240 10.76 6.70 -29.36
CA LEU A 240 11.71 6.82 -28.29
C LEU A 240 11.00 7.26 -26.99
N PRO A 241 11.17 6.55 -25.86
CA PRO A 241 10.51 6.88 -24.61
C PRO A 241 10.73 8.36 -24.24
N GLU A 242 9.66 9.04 -23.80
CA GLU A 242 9.68 10.51 -23.58
C GLU A 242 10.80 10.94 -22.61
N GLN A 243 11.06 10.13 -21.58
CA GLN A 243 12.14 10.38 -20.63
C GLN A 243 13.52 10.33 -21.30
N LEU A 244 13.73 9.37 -22.19
CA LEU A 244 14.98 9.21 -22.92
C LEU A 244 15.15 10.31 -23.97
N ALA A 245 14.08 10.65 -24.69
CA ALA A 245 14.06 11.79 -25.62
C ALA A 245 14.38 13.13 -24.93
N LYS A 246 13.84 13.36 -23.72
CA LYS A 246 14.17 14.53 -22.91
C LYS A 246 15.62 14.51 -22.42
N ALA A 247 16.13 13.35 -22.03
CA ALA A 247 17.49 13.23 -21.52
C ALA A 247 18.53 13.53 -22.61
N ILE A 248 18.35 13.02 -23.83
CA ILE A 248 19.23 13.26 -24.98
C ILE A 248 19.26 14.74 -25.39
N ASN A 249 18.12 15.44 -25.28
CA ASN A 249 18.01 16.85 -25.64
C ASN A 249 18.29 17.81 -24.45
N SER A 250 18.79 17.30 -23.33
CA SER A 250 19.05 18.12 -22.15
C SER A 250 20.22 19.08 -22.39
N PRO A 251 20.14 20.35 -21.92
CA PRO A 251 21.29 21.26 -21.96
C PRO A 251 22.42 20.81 -21.01
N LEU A 252 22.14 19.91 -20.06
CA LEU A 252 23.10 19.41 -19.09
C LEU A 252 23.79 18.15 -19.61
N THR A 253 25.11 18.22 -19.79
CA THR A 253 25.95 17.11 -20.30
C THR A 253 25.80 15.83 -19.47
N GLU A 254 25.74 15.94 -18.14
CA GLU A 254 25.59 14.77 -17.25
C GLU A 254 24.29 13.99 -17.53
N ILE A 255 23.21 14.69 -17.87
CA ILE A 255 21.91 14.07 -18.20
C ILE A 255 21.94 13.43 -19.59
N ARG A 256 22.62 14.05 -20.58
CA ARG A 256 22.81 13.39 -21.89
C ARG A 256 23.64 12.12 -21.76
N GLN A 257 24.63 12.12 -20.86
CA GLN A 257 25.50 10.97 -20.62
C GLN A 257 24.75 9.78 -19.99
N THR A 258 23.75 10.02 -19.11
CA THR A 258 22.92 8.93 -18.56
C THR A 258 21.99 8.29 -19.60
N ALA A 259 21.70 8.99 -20.71
CA ALA A 259 20.88 8.47 -21.80
C ALA A 259 21.60 7.45 -22.70
N LEU A 260 22.95 7.42 -22.69
CA LEU A 260 23.74 6.57 -23.59
C LEU A 260 23.61 5.07 -23.28
N ALA A 261 23.54 4.69 -21.99
CA ALA A 261 23.42 3.28 -21.61
C ALA A 261 22.06 2.66 -22.02
N PRO A 262 20.89 3.32 -21.79
CA PRO A 262 19.61 2.86 -22.33
C PRO A 262 19.59 2.77 -23.86
N LEU A 263 20.15 3.76 -24.58
CA LEU A 263 20.27 3.69 -26.04
C LEU A 263 21.12 2.50 -26.50
N GLY A 264 22.22 2.22 -25.80
CA GLY A 264 23.07 1.05 -26.05
C GLY A 264 22.34 -0.27 -25.83
N GLN A 265 21.38 -0.34 -24.90
CA GLN A 265 20.52 -1.51 -24.71
C GLN A 265 19.51 -1.66 -25.86
N LEU A 266 18.89 -0.56 -26.31
CA LEU A 266 17.93 -0.57 -27.42
C LEU A 266 18.56 -0.98 -28.76
N LEU A 267 19.88 -0.84 -28.93
CA LEU A 267 20.62 -1.42 -30.07
C LEU A 267 20.54 -2.94 -30.14
N GLN A 268 20.26 -3.62 -29.01
CA GLN A 268 20.13 -5.07 -28.91
C GLN A 268 18.67 -5.55 -28.95
N ALA A 269 17.70 -4.65 -29.08
CA ALA A 269 16.28 -5.02 -29.17
C ALA A 269 16.04 -5.96 -30.36
N ASN A 270 15.10 -6.90 -30.24
CA ASN A 270 14.74 -7.78 -31.37
C ASN A 270 14.03 -7.02 -32.49
N ASN A 271 13.34 -5.93 -32.15
CA ASN A 271 12.63 -5.08 -33.08
C ASN A 271 13.59 -4.18 -33.89
N GLU A 272 13.52 -4.28 -35.23
CA GLU A 272 14.37 -3.50 -36.14
C GLU A 272 14.11 -2.00 -36.08
N LEU A 273 12.86 -1.56 -35.86
CA LEU A 273 12.51 -0.14 -35.72
C LEU A 273 13.22 0.47 -34.51
N VAL A 274 13.23 -0.27 -33.39
CA VAL A 274 13.90 0.15 -32.14
C VAL A 274 15.40 0.25 -32.35
N ARG A 275 16.03 -0.81 -32.89
CA ARG A 275 17.47 -0.82 -33.16
C ARG A 275 17.89 0.33 -34.08
N ARG A 276 17.14 0.55 -35.16
CA ARG A 276 17.44 1.62 -36.13
C ARG A 276 17.34 2.99 -35.46
N THR A 277 16.25 3.25 -34.72
CA THR A 277 16.05 4.54 -34.06
C THR A 277 17.12 4.79 -32.98
N ALA A 278 17.45 3.77 -32.18
CA ALA A 278 18.51 3.87 -31.19
C ALA A 278 19.88 4.17 -31.84
N ARG A 279 20.19 3.54 -32.97
CA ARG A 279 21.39 3.81 -33.75
C ARG A 279 21.42 5.24 -34.28
N GLU A 280 20.33 5.72 -34.87
CA GLU A 280 20.22 7.09 -35.37
C GLU A 280 20.45 8.12 -34.26
N GLN A 281 19.91 7.92 -33.05
CA GLN A 281 20.14 8.82 -31.92
C GLN A 281 21.59 8.80 -31.42
N LEU A 282 22.23 7.63 -31.41
CA LEU A 282 23.66 7.52 -31.05
C LEU A 282 24.57 8.16 -32.11
N GLU A 283 24.21 8.05 -33.39
CA GLU A 283 24.91 8.73 -34.49
C GLU A 283 24.81 10.25 -34.37
N LEU A 284 23.65 10.79 -33.96
CA LEU A 284 23.50 12.22 -33.66
C LEU A 284 24.36 12.65 -32.46
N LEU A 285 24.39 11.84 -31.39
CA LEU A 285 25.19 12.12 -30.20
C LEU A 285 26.70 11.96 -30.40
N ARG A 286 27.14 11.31 -31.48
CA ARG A 286 28.56 11.28 -31.88
C ARG A 286 29.11 12.68 -32.14
N ASP A 287 28.26 13.59 -32.63
CA ASP A 287 28.63 14.96 -32.97
C ASP A 287 28.22 15.97 -31.87
N ASP A 288 27.99 15.49 -30.63
CA ASP A 288 27.63 16.31 -29.45
C ASP A 288 28.73 17.33 -29.08
N ASP A 289 28.33 18.46 -28.49
CA ASP A 289 29.26 19.52 -28.07
C ASP A 289 30.20 19.08 -26.93
N SER A 290 29.82 18.05 -26.17
CA SER A 290 30.67 17.41 -25.19
C SER A 290 31.48 16.25 -25.77
N ARG A 291 32.81 16.36 -25.67
CA ARG A 291 33.73 15.27 -26.05
C ARG A 291 33.49 13.96 -25.28
N SER A 292 32.99 14.02 -24.04
CA SER A 292 32.70 12.82 -23.24
C SER A 292 31.48 12.06 -23.75
N VAL A 293 30.44 12.78 -24.17
CA VAL A 293 29.20 12.22 -24.72
C VAL A 293 29.48 11.65 -26.12
N ALA A 294 30.17 12.43 -26.97
CA ALA A 294 30.58 12.01 -28.31
C ALA A 294 31.42 10.72 -28.30
N ALA A 295 32.45 10.65 -27.44
CA ALA A 295 33.30 9.47 -27.34
C ALA A 295 32.54 8.24 -26.81
N ALA A 296 31.64 8.42 -25.85
CA ALA A 296 30.85 7.34 -25.29
C ALA A 296 29.78 6.85 -26.28
N ALA A 297 29.14 7.73 -27.05
CA ALA A 297 28.21 7.37 -28.12
C ALA A 297 28.91 6.53 -29.21
N GLN A 298 30.11 6.95 -29.62
CA GLN A 298 30.93 6.19 -30.57
C GLN A 298 31.29 4.80 -30.04
N ALA A 299 31.63 4.68 -28.75
CA ALA A 299 31.93 3.38 -28.14
C ALA A 299 30.75 2.40 -28.18
N TYR A 300 29.52 2.88 -27.98
CA TYR A 300 28.31 2.05 -28.11
C TYR A 300 28.01 1.63 -29.55
N LEU A 301 28.33 2.47 -30.54
CA LEU A 301 28.19 2.13 -31.96
C LEU A 301 29.22 1.08 -32.41
N ASP A 302 30.47 1.20 -31.94
CA ASP A 302 31.56 0.31 -32.31
C ASP A 302 31.47 -1.06 -31.63
N ASN A 303 31.09 -1.08 -30.35
CA ASN A 303 30.99 -2.29 -29.53
C ASN A 303 29.72 -2.23 -28.66
N PRO A 304 28.55 -2.61 -29.20
CA PRO A 304 27.33 -2.63 -28.42
C PRO A 304 27.43 -3.70 -27.32
N PRO A 305 26.97 -3.42 -26.08
CA PRO A 305 27.08 -4.33 -24.96
C PRO A 305 26.35 -5.66 -25.22
N PRO A 306 26.77 -6.78 -24.62
CA PRO A 306 26.10 -8.06 -24.80
C PRO A 306 24.64 -7.99 -24.32
N PRO A 307 23.70 -8.74 -24.94
CA PRO A 307 22.29 -8.71 -24.58
C PRO A 307 22.12 -9.07 -23.11
N VAL A 308 21.53 -8.15 -22.34
CA VAL A 308 21.16 -8.40 -20.95
C VAL A 308 20.01 -9.39 -20.97
N ARG A 309 20.18 -10.58 -20.37
CA ARG A 309 19.06 -11.52 -20.21
C ARG A 309 17.98 -10.83 -19.37
N PRO A 310 16.72 -10.74 -19.84
CA PRO A 310 15.66 -10.12 -19.06
C PRO A 310 15.52 -10.85 -17.73
N GLN A 311 15.50 -10.10 -16.63
CA GLN A 311 15.18 -10.66 -15.33
C GLN A 311 13.72 -11.13 -15.37
N PRO A 312 13.40 -12.33 -14.85
CA PRO A 312 12.02 -12.80 -14.83
C PRO A 312 11.15 -11.81 -14.04
N THR A 313 10.15 -11.25 -14.72
CA THR A 313 9.07 -10.48 -14.10
C THR A 313 8.46 -11.34 -13.00
N ILE A 314 8.52 -10.88 -11.75
CA ILE A 314 7.94 -11.58 -10.60
C ILE A 314 6.43 -11.68 -10.83
N THR A 315 5.95 -12.82 -11.29
CA THR A 315 4.51 -13.10 -11.41
C THR A 315 3.90 -13.00 -10.01
N PRO A 316 2.91 -12.13 -9.76
CA PRO A 316 2.24 -12.07 -8.47
C PRO A 316 1.59 -13.43 -8.20
N THR A 317 2.00 -14.07 -7.10
CA THR A 317 1.41 -15.32 -6.64
C THR A 317 -0.11 -15.15 -6.46
N PRO A 318 -0.94 -16.05 -7.01
CA PRO A 318 -2.39 -15.92 -6.91
C PRO A 318 -2.82 -16.06 -5.45
N ARG A 319 -3.25 -14.95 -4.85
CA ARG A 319 -3.89 -14.95 -3.52
C ARG A 319 -5.16 -15.81 -3.59
N ARG A 320 -5.24 -16.84 -2.73
CA ARG A 320 -6.47 -17.58 -2.44
C ARG A 320 -7.62 -16.61 -2.12
N PRO A 321 -8.81 -16.73 -2.74
CA PRO A 321 -9.93 -15.86 -2.42
C PRO A 321 -10.52 -16.23 -1.05
N THR A 322 -10.43 -15.29 -0.11
CA THR A 322 -11.37 -15.20 1.02
C THR A 322 -12.75 -14.80 0.50
N GLY A 323 -13.82 -15.41 1.02
CA GLY A 323 -15.21 -15.28 0.55
C GLY A 323 -15.79 -13.84 0.49
N PRO A 324 -17.03 -13.69 -0.01
CA PRO A 324 -17.57 -12.39 -0.43
C PRO A 324 -17.84 -11.47 0.75
N THR A 325 -17.20 -10.30 0.76
CA THR A 325 -17.52 -9.22 1.70
C THR A 325 -18.90 -8.60 1.40
N PHE A 326 -19.60 -8.23 2.47
CA PHE A 326 -20.91 -7.56 2.60
C PHE A 326 -21.14 -6.33 1.67
N SER A 327 -20.09 -5.82 1.02
CA SER A 327 -20.08 -4.61 0.18
C SER A 327 -20.73 -4.77 -1.20
N ALA A 328 -20.87 -5.99 -1.71
CA ALA A 328 -21.47 -6.25 -3.03
C ALA A 328 -23.01 -6.27 -2.97
N ALA A 329 -23.58 -6.89 -1.92
CA ALA A 329 -25.02 -6.95 -1.70
C ALA A 329 -25.63 -5.55 -1.43
N ALA A 330 -24.91 -4.67 -0.74
CA ALA A 330 -25.35 -3.31 -0.47
C ALA A 330 -25.44 -2.42 -1.73
N ARG A 331 -24.56 -2.63 -2.72
CA ARG A 331 -24.52 -1.84 -3.96
C ARG A 331 -25.63 -2.21 -4.95
N ALA A 332 -26.09 -3.45 -4.95
CA ALA A 332 -27.22 -3.90 -5.77
C ALA A 332 -28.55 -3.27 -5.33
N SER A 333 -28.76 -3.12 -4.00
CA SER A 333 -29.95 -2.48 -3.43
C SER A 333 -30.03 -0.99 -3.75
N ALA A 334 -28.90 -0.29 -3.81
CA ALA A 334 -28.85 1.16 -4.09
C ALA A 334 -29.23 1.51 -5.54
N ARG A 335 -28.97 0.64 -6.53
CA ARG A 335 -29.30 0.89 -7.94
C ARG A 335 -30.80 0.76 -8.23
N ARG A 336 -31.51 -0.11 -7.50
CA ARG A 336 -32.98 -0.29 -7.62
C ARG A 336 -33.80 0.94 -7.19
N TRP A 337 -33.21 1.83 -6.39
CA TRP A 337 -33.88 3.04 -5.86
C TRP A 337 -33.75 4.28 -6.75
N ARG A 338 -32.79 4.31 -7.69
CA ARG A 338 -32.46 5.50 -8.49
C ARG A 338 -33.47 5.81 -9.59
N SER A 339 -34.18 4.82 -10.10
CA SER A 339 -35.11 4.96 -11.24
C SER A 339 -36.53 5.39 -10.84
N ARG A 340 -36.83 5.59 -9.55
CA ARG A 340 -38.17 5.94 -9.06
C ARG A 340 -38.31 7.37 -8.50
N ILE A 341 -37.29 8.22 -8.62
CA ILE A 341 -37.27 9.57 -8.02
C ILE A 341 -37.22 10.64 -9.12
N VAL A 342 -38.32 11.38 -9.27
CA VAL A 342 -38.34 12.68 -9.96
C VAL A 342 -37.85 13.73 -8.96
N LEU A 343 -36.80 14.49 -9.28
CA LEU A 343 -36.22 15.52 -8.41
C LEU A 343 -37.06 16.81 -8.46
N PRO A 344 -37.52 17.39 -7.33
CA PRO A 344 -38.07 18.73 -7.31
C PRO A 344 -36.94 19.78 -7.33
N GLN A 345 -37.25 20.97 -7.84
CA GLN A 345 -36.32 22.12 -7.90
C GLN A 345 -35.79 22.45 -6.49
N LEU A 346 -34.51 22.16 -6.25
CA LEU A 346 -33.83 22.37 -4.98
C LEU A 346 -32.93 23.61 -5.09
N ASP A 347 -32.95 24.50 -4.09
CA ASP A 347 -32.09 25.68 -4.05
C ASP A 347 -30.61 25.27 -3.89
N TRP A 348 -29.89 25.26 -5.02
CA TRP A 348 -28.47 24.91 -5.13
C TRP A 348 -27.52 25.60 -4.14
N PRO A 349 -27.73 26.85 -3.68
CA PRO A 349 -26.83 27.50 -2.71
C PRO A 349 -26.78 26.78 -1.36
N ILE A 350 -27.92 26.23 -0.90
CA ILE A 350 -28.02 25.58 0.41
C ILE A 350 -27.39 24.19 0.36
N LEU A 351 -27.58 23.48 -0.74
CA LEU A 351 -26.91 22.18 -0.95
C LEU A 351 -25.40 22.36 -1.10
N GLY A 352 -24.95 23.41 -1.81
CA GLY A 352 -23.53 23.75 -1.92
C GLY A 352 -22.91 24.03 -0.55
N LEU A 353 -23.57 24.79 0.32
CA LEU A 353 -23.06 25.09 1.66
C LEU A 353 -22.96 23.84 2.55
N ALA A 354 -23.96 22.95 2.49
CA ALA A 354 -23.96 21.71 3.26
C ALA A 354 -22.86 20.73 2.79
N VAL A 355 -22.59 20.67 1.49
CA VAL A 355 -21.52 19.85 0.92
C VAL A 355 -20.14 20.41 1.29
N VAL A 356 -19.96 21.73 1.29
CA VAL A 356 -18.71 22.38 1.71
C VAL A 356 -18.44 22.17 3.20
N ALA A 357 -19.46 22.29 4.05
CA ALA A 357 -19.33 22.03 5.48
C ALA A 357 -19.00 20.55 5.78
N ALA A 358 -19.62 19.62 5.05
CA ALA A 358 -19.32 18.19 5.16
C ALA A 358 -17.90 17.85 4.65
N ALA A 359 -17.45 18.47 3.56
CA ALA A 359 -16.10 18.31 3.05
C ALA A 359 -15.05 18.84 4.04
N ALA A 360 -15.30 20.00 4.67
CA ALA A 360 -14.44 20.55 5.71
C ALA A 360 -14.36 19.63 6.94
N GLN A 361 -15.46 18.98 7.33
CA GLN A 361 -15.48 17.99 8.41
C GLN A 361 -14.70 16.71 8.08
N VAL A 362 -14.80 16.21 6.84
CA VAL A 362 -14.03 15.05 6.39
C VAL A 362 -12.54 15.37 6.35
N VAL A 363 -12.16 16.56 5.88
CA VAL A 363 -10.76 17.01 5.87
C VAL A 363 -10.20 17.12 7.30
N CYS A 364 -10.96 17.68 8.25
CA CYS A 364 -10.53 17.73 9.65
C CYS A 364 -10.39 16.34 10.28
N ALA A 365 -11.25 15.38 9.92
CA ALA A 365 -11.18 14.01 10.43
C ALA A 365 -9.98 13.23 9.86
N VAL A 366 -9.57 13.53 8.62
CA VAL A 366 -8.43 12.90 7.94
C VAL A 366 -7.09 13.47 8.42
N VAL A 367 -7.04 14.78 8.71
CA VAL A 367 -5.79 15.45 9.13
C VAL A 367 -5.43 15.17 10.60
N ALA A 368 -6.40 14.81 11.46
CA ALA A 368 -6.17 14.72 12.90
C ALA A 368 -5.79 13.33 13.45
N THR A 369 -5.86 12.22 12.68
CA THR A 369 -5.53 10.88 13.22
C THR A 369 -5.04 9.88 12.16
N PRO A 370 -4.23 8.86 12.51
CA PRO A 370 -3.90 7.79 11.60
C PRO A 370 -5.13 6.88 11.37
N LEU A 371 -5.72 7.03 10.18
CA LEU A 371 -6.62 6.11 9.44
C LEU A 371 -7.34 5.02 10.25
N ASN A 372 -8.55 5.34 10.75
CA ASN A 372 -9.51 4.33 11.20
C ASN A 372 -10.87 4.48 10.47
N TRP A 373 -11.29 3.41 9.80
CA TRP A 373 -12.44 3.33 8.90
C TRP A 373 -13.78 3.66 9.59
N ALA A 374 -13.87 3.50 10.91
CA ALA A 374 -15.05 3.83 11.70
C ALA A 374 -15.42 5.33 11.65
N MET A 375 -14.43 6.23 11.55
CA MET A 375 -14.65 7.68 11.44
C MET A 375 -15.24 8.07 10.08
N ILE A 376 -14.81 7.42 9.01
CA ILE A 376 -15.34 7.60 7.65
C ILE A 376 -16.81 7.15 7.60
N VAL A 377 -17.12 6.04 8.29
CA VAL A 377 -18.49 5.52 8.37
C VAL A 377 -19.41 6.44 9.18
N ALA A 378 -18.95 6.99 10.30
CA ALA A 378 -19.73 7.94 11.10
C ALA A 378 -19.99 9.27 10.35
N ALA A 379 -18.97 9.79 9.66
CA ALA A 379 -19.12 10.96 8.79
C ALA A 379 -20.07 10.68 7.60
N ALA A 380 -19.95 9.51 6.97
CA ALA A 380 -20.87 9.08 5.92
C ALA A 380 -22.32 8.90 6.44
N PHE A 381 -22.48 8.48 7.69
CA PHE A 381 -23.80 8.36 8.33
C PHE A 381 -24.42 9.74 8.58
N ALA A 382 -23.64 10.73 9.04
CA ALA A 382 -24.10 12.11 9.18
C ALA A 382 -24.49 12.72 7.81
N VAL A 383 -23.70 12.44 6.77
CA VAL A 383 -23.97 12.84 5.38
C VAL A 383 -25.19 12.13 4.78
N ALA A 384 -25.56 10.95 5.26
CA ALA A 384 -26.74 10.21 4.79
C ALA A 384 -28.03 10.56 5.56
N VAL A 385 -27.93 10.84 6.87
CA VAL A 385 -29.07 11.17 7.73
C VAL A 385 -29.58 12.59 7.47
N VAL A 386 -28.68 13.56 7.23
CA VAL A 386 -29.09 14.95 6.95
C VAL A 386 -29.99 15.06 5.70
N PRO A 387 -29.67 14.44 4.54
CA PRO A 387 -30.57 14.36 3.40
C PRO A 387 -31.84 13.55 3.65
N ALA A 388 -31.79 12.49 4.47
CA ALA A 388 -32.95 11.68 4.82
C ALA A 388 -33.97 12.46 5.68
N VAL A 389 -33.48 13.28 6.59
CA VAL A 389 -34.30 14.23 7.38
C VAL A 389 -34.83 15.35 6.49
N ILE A 390 -34.07 15.80 5.49
CA ILE A 390 -34.54 16.77 4.48
C ILE A 390 -35.60 16.15 3.54
N ARG A 391 -35.55 14.85 3.24
CA ARG A 391 -36.59 14.15 2.46
C ARG A 391 -37.95 14.07 3.16
N LEU A 392 -37.99 14.13 4.50
CA LEU A 392 -39.24 14.22 5.26
C LEU A 392 -39.96 15.58 5.10
N ARG A 393 -39.39 16.53 4.33
CA ARG A 393 -40.05 17.80 3.95
C ARG A 393 -41.32 17.64 3.12
N ALA A 394 -41.61 16.46 2.56
CA ALA A 394 -42.75 16.32 1.66
C ALA A 394 -44.11 16.29 2.36
N GLU A 395 -44.24 15.91 3.64
CA GLU A 395 -45.59 15.71 4.23
C GLU A 395 -45.87 16.25 5.65
N ALA A 396 -44.91 16.73 6.47
CA ALA A 396 -45.28 17.36 7.76
C ALA A 396 -44.24 18.36 8.30
N SER A 397 -44.57 19.66 8.25
CA SER A 397 -43.63 20.78 8.45
C SER A 397 -43.41 21.26 9.90
N ALA A 398 -43.95 20.58 10.93
CA ALA A 398 -43.70 20.98 12.34
C ALA A 398 -43.06 19.87 13.19
N PHE A 399 -43.29 18.60 12.85
CA PHE A 399 -42.79 17.45 13.61
C PHE A 399 -41.31 17.13 13.30
N ALA A 400 -40.89 17.29 12.04
CA ALA A 400 -39.52 16.99 11.59
C ALA A 400 -38.46 17.99 12.10
N VAL A 401 -38.81 19.28 12.25
CA VAL A 401 -37.92 20.30 12.82
C VAL A 401 -37.75 20.09 14.33
N GLY A 402 -38.79 19.61 15.01
CA GLY A 402 -38.74 19.24 16.43
C GLY A 402 -37.86 18.02 16.73
N LEU A 403 -37.64 17.13 15.75
CA LEU A 403 -36.82 15.92 15.88
C LEU A 403 -35.35 16.10 15.46
N ALA A 404 -35.04 17.10 14.63
CA ALA A 404 -33.67 17.36 14.17
C ALA A 404 -32.73 17.81 15.31
N GLY A 405 -33.23 18.60 16.27
CA GLY A 405 -32.47 19.01 17.45
C GLY A 405 -32.09 17.82 18.36
N PRO A 406 -33.07 17.00 18.81
CA PRO A 406 -32.80 15.79 19.60
C PRO A 406 -31.92 14.76 18.87
N ALA A 407 -32.05 14.60 17.56
CA ALA A 407 -31.23 13.66 16.78
C ALA A 407 -29.77 14.12 16.65
N LEU A 408 -29.52 15.42 16.47
CA LEU A 408 -28.17 15.99 16.50
C LEU A 408 -27.56 15.93 17.90
N LEU A 409 -28.37 16.15 18.95
CA LEU A 409 -27.94 16.03 20.34
C LEU A 409 -27.60 14.58 20.72
N ALA A 410 -28.41 13.60 20.28
CA ALA A 410 -28.16 12.18 20.47
C ALA A 410 -26.91 11.70 19.70
N GLY A 411 -26.69 12.23 18.50
CA GLY A 411 -25.45 12.00 17.73
C GLY A 411 -24.22 12.54 18.45
N ALA A 412 -24.28 13.76 18.97
CA ALA A 412 -23.20 14.36 19.75
C ALA A 412 -22.95 13.61 21.08
N GLN A 413 -24.00 13.14 21.75
CA GLN A 413 -23.90 12.32 22.98
C GLN A 413 -23.32 10.94 22.70
N ALA A 414 -23.70 10.28 21.60
CA ALA A 414 -23.12 9.00 21.19
C ALA A 414 -21.64 9.14 20.85
N ILE A 415 -21.24 10.22 20.15
CA ILE A 415 -19.84 10.50 19.82
C ILE A 415 -19.03 10.81 21.08
N GLY A 416 -19.55 11.64 22.00
CA GLY A 416 -18.90 11.93 23.28
C GLY A 416 -18.75 10.70 24.18
N TRP A 417 -19.77 9.84 24.24
CA TRP A 417 -19.72 8.59 25.00
C TRP A 417 -18.72 7.58 24.38
N ILE A 418 -18.70 7.46 23.05
CA ILE A 418 -17.75 6.59 22.33
C ILE A 418 -16.30 7.09 22.53
N LEU A 419 -16.05 8.40 22.39
CA LEU A 419 -14.73 8.98 22.66
C LEU A 419 -14.29 8.72 24.12
N HIS A 420 -15.20 8.84 25.09
CA HIS A 420 -14.94 8.54 26.50
C HIS A 420 -14.57 7.07 26.75
N GLN A 421 -15.18 6.11 26.02
CA GLN A 421 -14.84 4.68 26.12
C GLN A 421 -13.43 4.36 25.61
N PHE A 422 -12.89 5.17 24.69
CA PHE A 422 -11.59 4.93 24.06
C PHE A 422 -10.44 5.73 24.66
N THR A 423 -10.70 6.87 25.33
CA THR A 423 -9.60 7.71 25.84
C THR A 423 -9.18 7.39 27.26
N ARG A 424 -10.05 6.87 28.16
CA ARG A 424 -9.81 6.49 29.59
C ARG A 424 -8.93 7.41 30.49
N SER A 425 -8.33 8.48 29.99
CA SER A 425 -7.37 9.38 30.65
C SER A 425 -7.85 10.84 30.72
N LEU A 426 -9.00 11.16 30.11
CA LEU A 426 -9.56 12.51 30.16
C LEU A 426 -10.35 12.71 31.46
N GLN A 427 -9.80 13.51 32.39
CA GLN A 427 -10.58 14.13 33.47
C GLN A 427 -11.69 15.00 32.84
N PRO A 428 -12.97 14.83 33.21
CA PRO A 428 -14.08 15.43 32.47
C PRO A 428 -14.18 16.94 32.71
N LEU A 429 -14.37 17.71 31.64
CA LEU A 429 -15.13 18.96 31.72
C LEU A 429 -16.45 18.65 32.45
N PRO A 430 -16.85 19.40 33.51
CA PRO A 430 -18.04 19.07 34.27
C PRO A 430 -19.27 19.03 33.35
N ALA A 431 -20.02 17.92 33.37
CA ALA A 431 -21.19 17.68 32.53
C ALA A 431 -22.25 18.81 32.59
N THR A 432 -22.21 19.62 33.65
CA THR A 432 -23.03 20.83 33.84
C THR A 432 -22.80 21.87 32.74
N TRP A 433 -21.60 22.00 32.19
CA TRP A 433 -21.31 22.98 31.13
C TRP A 433 -21.88 22.57 29.77
N TYR A 434 -21.86 21.27 29.45
CA TYR A 434 -22.59 20.73 28.29
C TYR A 434 -24.09 20.93 28.44
N LEU A 435 -24.62 20.75 29.66
CA LEU A 435 -26.04 20.94 29.96
C LEU A 435 -26.46 22.41 29.82
N VAL A 436 -25.66 23.36 30.34
CA VAL A 436 -25.94 24.81 30.23
C VAL A 436 -25.91 25.28 28.77
N GLY A 437 -24.91 24.85 27.99
CA GLY A 437 -24.86 25.13 26.55
C GLY A 437 -26.05 24.55 25.79
N SER A 438 -26.48 23.34 26.18
CA SER A 438 -27.63 22.65 25.57
C SER A 438 -28.96 23.32 25.92
N VAL A 439 -29.16 23.76 27.16
CA VAL A 439 -30.37 24.46 27.61
C VAL A 439 -30.50 25.83 26.94
N ALA A 440 -29.40 26.57 26.80
CA ALA A 440 -29.39 27.85 26.09
C ALA A 440 -29.76 27.69 24.60
N TRP A 441 -29.27 26.62 23.96
CA TRP A 441 -29.58 26.30 22.56
C TRP A 441 -31.04 25.87 22.34
N VAL A 442 -31.57 25.02 23.24
CA VAL A 442 -32.98 24.60 23.21
C VAL A 442 -33.90 25.79 23.46
N ALA A 443 -33.57 26.68 24.41
CA ALA A 443 -34.33 27.91 24.64
C ALA A 443 -34.33 28.83 23.42
N ALA A 444 -33.19 29.00 22.73
CA ALA A 444 -33.10 29.79 21.50
C ALA A 444 -33.93 29.20 20.35
N GLY A 445 -33.90 27.86 20.18
CA GLY A 445 -34.69 27.14 19.19
C GLY A 445 -36.20 27.25 19.44
N VAL A 446 -36.63 27.07 20.70
CA VAL A 446 -38.05 27.17 21.09
C VAL A 446 -38.58 28.60 20.92
N VAL A 447 -37.79 29.63 21.26
CA VAL A 447 -38.16 31.04 21.04
C VAL A 447 -38.26 31.38 19.55
N GLY A 448 -37.38 30.81 18.71
CA GLY A 448 -37.46 30.93 17.25
C GLY A 448 -38.73 30.31 16.68
N VAL A 449 -39.09 29.10 17.12
CA VAL A 449 -40.28 28.36 16.67
C VAL A 449 -41.59 29.04 17.11
N LEU A 450 -41.66 29.57 18.34
CA LEU A 450 -42.86 30.23 18.86
C LEU A 450 -43.15 31.58 18.17
N ARG A 451 -42.12 32.28 17.66
CA ARG A 451 -42.30 33.56 16.96
C ARG A 451 -42.58 33.41 15.46
N LEU A 452 -42.10 32.36 14.81
CA LEU A 452 -42.47 32.02 13.43
C LEU A 452 -43.96 31.66 13.26
N ARG A 453 -44.64 31.26 14.36
CA ARG A 453 -46.07 30.88 14.35
C ARG A 453 -47.07 32.03 14.48
N ARG A 454 -46.68 33.28 14.80
CA ARG A 454 -47.69 34.27 15.27
C ARG A 454 -47.90 35.58 14.52
N THR A 455 -47.19 35.92 13.45
CA THR A 455 -47.59 37.08 12.62
C THR A 455 -46.94 37.04 11.23
N PRO A 456 -47.72 36.93 10.13
CA PRO A 456 -47.18 37.03 8.77
C PRO A 456 -46.64 38.42 8.40
N ASP A 457 -47.08 39.50 9.07
CA ASP A 457 -46.97 40.87 8.51
C ASP A 457 -46.23 41.92 9.38
N ARG A 458 -45.24 41.55 10.21
CA ARG A 458 -44.31 42.55 10.78
C ARG A 458 -42.87 42.07 10.74
N GLU A 459 -41.97 42.94 10.28
CA GLU A 459 -40.52 42.71 10.26
C GLU A 459 -40.01 42.27 11.65
N PRO A 460 -39.12 41.28 11.73
CA PRO A 460 -38.60 40.80 13.01
C PRO A 460 -37.70 41.86 13.68
N PRO A 461 -37.65 41.94 15.02
CA PRO A 461 -36.82 42.91 15.71
C PRO A 461 -35.36 42.44 15.69
N HIS A 462 -34.62 42.95 14.69
CA HIS A 462 -33.19 42.78 14.45
C HIS A 462 -32.29 42.87 15.70
N LYS A 463 -32.70 43.62 16.74
CA LYS A 463 -31.92 43.83 17.98
C LYS A 463 -31.78 42.57 18.85
N LEU A 464 -32.76 41.66 18.84
CA LEU A 464 -32.74 40.47 19.70
C LEU A 464 -31.81 39.37 19.15
N LEU A 465 -31.75 39.23 17.81
CA LEU A 465 -30.84 38.30 17.15
C LEU A 465 -29.38 38.74 17.26
N VAL A 466 -29.13 40.05 17.19
CA VAL A 466 -27.79 40.62 17.45
C VAL A 466 -27.38 40.40 18.91
N ALA A 467 -28.29 40.54 19.88
CA ALA A 467 -28.00 40.26 21.28
C ALA A 467 -27.67 38.77 21.54
N LEU A 468 -28.40 37.84 20.90
CA LEU A 468 -28.12 36.40 21.01
C LEU A 468 -26.79 36.01 20.36
N GLY A 469 -26.45 36.61 19.20
CA GLY A 469 -25.14 36.42 18.56
C GLY A 469 -23.98 36.96 19.41
N ALA A 470 -24.16 38.11 20.07
CA ALA A 470 -23.17 38.67 20.99
C ALA A 470 -22.96 37.78 22.22
N ILE A 471 -24.01 37.20 22.78
CA ILE A 471 -23.92 36.27 23.93
C ILE A 471 -23.17 34.98 23.53
N ALA A 472 -23.43 34.44 22.33
CA ALA A 472 -22.71 33.27 21.83
C ALA A 472 -21.22 33.55 21.61
N ALA A 473 -20.88 34.72 21.05
CA ALA A 473 -19.48 35.14 20.86
C ALA A 473 -18.74 35.28 22.20
N ILE A 474 -19.39 35.85 23.23
CA ILE A 474 -18.81 35.99 24.58
C ILE A 474 -18.56 34.61 25.22
N LEU A 475 -19.48 33.66 25.05
CA LEU A 475 -19.32 32.29 25.57
C LEU A 475 -18.17 31.53 24.88
N VAL A 476 -17.99 31.71 23.57
CA VAL A 476 -16.85 31.14 22.83
C VAL A 476 -15.53 31.76 23.30
N LEU A 477 -15.51 33.06 23.57
CA LEU A 477 -14.32 33.77 24.04
C LEU A 477 -13.91 33.33 25.45
N LEU A 478 -14.88 33.11 26.34
CA LEU A 478 -14.64 32.53 27.67
C LEU A 478 -14.11 31.08 27.58
N LEU A 479 -14.60 30.28 26.64
CA LEU A 479 -14.12 28.92 26.41
C LEU A 479 -12.66 28.91 25.93
N LEU A 480 -12.28 29.82 25.03
CA LEU A 480 -10.90 29.97 24.55
C LEU A 480 -9.94 30.39 25.65
N VAL A 481 -10.32 31.36 26.49
CA VAL A 481 -9.51 31.79 27.64
C VAL A 481 -9.35 30.66 28.67
N TYR A 482 -10.36 29.80 28.82
CA TYR A 482 -10.29 28.66 29.72
C TYR A 482 -9.34 27.56 29.21
N VAL A 483 -9.41 27.22 27.92
CA VAL A 483 -8.53 26.24 27.25
C VAL A 483 -7.07 26.72 27.24
N ASP A 484 -6.81 28.00 26.90
CA ASP A 484 -5.49 28.63 26.94
C ASP A 484 -4.82 28.53 28.33
N ARG A 485 -5.62 28.64 29.40
CA ARG A 485 -5.10 28.59 30.78
C ARG A 485 -4.91 27.20 31.36
N HIS A 486 -5.59 26.17 30.84
CA HIS A 486 -5.65 24.85 31.50
C HIS A 486 -5.25 23.67 30.60
N ALA A 487 -5.03 23.88 29.30
CA ALA A 487 -4.83 22.83 28.32
C ALA A 487 -3.49 23.03 27.57
N ARG A 488 -2.36 22.65 28.18
CA ARG A 488 -1.06 22.62 27.48
C ARG A 488 -1.00 21.37 26.59
N GLY A 489 -0.66 21.54 25.31
CA GLY A 489 -0.45 20.43 24.35
C GLY A 489 -1.60 20.13 23.38
N TYR A 490 -2.54 21.06 23.16
CA TYR A 490 -3.63 20.86 22.19
C TYR A 490 -3.42 21.69 20.92
N PRO A 491 -3.65 21.13 19.71
CA PRO A 491 -3.42 21.84 18.46
C PRO A 491 -4.45 22.95 18.28
N LEU A 492 -3.96 24.19 18.31
CA LEU A 492 -4.72 25.45 18.17
C LEU A 492 -5.55 25.51 16.87
N SER A 493 -5.17 24.73 15.85
CA SER A 493 -5.88 24.57 14.58
C SER A 493 -7.33 24.10 14.78
N THR A 494 -7.59 23.26 15.77
CA THR A 494 -8.94 22.77 16.07
C THR A 494 -9.85 23.90 16.58
N ALA A 495 -9.31 24.79 17.42
CA ALA A 495 -10.04 25.94 17.93
C ALA A 495 -10.38 26.95 16.81
N VAL A 496 -9.47 27.14 15.86
CA VAL A 496 -9.68 27.99 14.67
C VAL A 496 -10.80 27.44 13.77
N VAL A 497 -10.87 26.11 13.59
CA VAL A 497 -11.94 25.48 12.82
C VAL A 497 -13.30 25.62 13.51
N TYR A 498 -13.36 25.49 14.84
CA TYR A 498 -14.60 25.74 15.60
C TYR A 498 -15.06 27.21 15.48
N LEU A 499 -14.12 28.15 15.40
CA LEU A 499 -14.41 29.58 15.21
C LEU A 499 -14.98 29.86 13.82
N LEU A 500 -14.38 29.28 12.77
CA LEU A 500 -14.86 29.37 11.39
C LEU A 500 -16.25 28.72 11.23
N ALA A 501 -16.48 27.58 11.87
CA ALA A 501 -17.78 26.91 11.86
C ALA A 501 -18.86 27.74 12.59
N ALA A 502 -18.51 28.37 13.72
CA ALA A 502 -19.41 29.26 14.44
C ALA A 502 -19.76 30.52 13.61
N GLU A 503 -18.79 31.08 12.90
CA GLU A 503 -19.01 32.22 11.99
C GLU A 503 -19.96 31.88 10.85
N VAL A 504 -19.73 30.75 10.17
CA VAL A 504 -20.60 30.30 9.07
C VAL A 504 -22.03 30.05 9.59
N ALA A 505 -22.17 29.52 10.81
CA ALA A 505 -23.47 29.27 11.44
C ALA A 505 -24.21 30.55 11.84
N ILE A 506 -23.50 31.60 12.29
CA ILE A 506 -24.08 32.90 12.65
C ILE A 506 -24.47 33.69 11.39
N VAL A 507 -23.66 33.60 10.34
CA VAL A 507 -23.77 34.41 9.13
C VAL A 507 -24.79 33.84 8.14
N GLY A 508 -24.94 32.51 8.07
CA GLY A 508 -25.84 31.82 7.16
C GLY A 508 -27.31 32.30 7.18
N PRO A 509 -27.92 32.54 8.37
CA PRO A 509 -29.32 33.01 8.46
C PRO A 509 -29.51 34.51 8.14
N LEU A 510 -28.45 35.31 8.08
CA LEU A 510 -28.51 36.77 7.95
C LEU A 510 -28.31 37.28 6.51
N ILE A 511 -28.27 36.38 5.52
CA ILE A 511 -28.03 36.74 4.11
C ILE A 511 -29.29 37.34 3.47
N ARG A 512 -29.57 38.60 3.81
CA ARG A 512 -29.87 39.64 2.83
C ARG A 512 -28.74 40.67 2.92
N PRO A 513 -28.12 41.08 1.80
CA PRO A 513 -26.87 41.84 1.83
C PRO A 513 -27.13 43.20 2.44
N ASN A 514 -26.70 43.40 3.68
CA ASN A 514 -26.76 44.71 4.32
C ASN A 514 -25.56 44.92 5.25
N ARG A 515 -25.28 46.20 5.56
CA ARG A 515 -24.07 46.72 6.26
C ARG A 515 -23.61 45.95 7.52
N HIS A 516 -24.48 45.16 8.14
CA HIS A 516 -24.17 44.39 9.36
C HIS A 516 -23.35 43.11 9.11
N PHE A 517 -23.43 42.51 7.92
CA PHE A 517 -22.55 41.40 7.51
C PHE A 517 -21.08 41.83 7.51
N LEU A 518 -20.82 43.07 7.07
CA LEU A 518 -19.49 43.64 6.95
C LEU A 518 -18.82 43.85 8.32
N ILE A 519 -19.60 44.25 9.34
CA ILE A 519 -19.09 44.48 10.70
C ILE A 519 -18.71 43.15 11.36
N GLY A 520 -19.53 42.11 11.20
CA GLY A 520 -19.21 40.76 11.68
C GLY A 520 -17.92 40.24 11.03
N TRP A 521 -17.81 40.38 9.70
CA TRP A 521 -16.66 39.90 8.93
C TRP A 521 -15.33 40.61 9.30
N VAL A 522 -15.36 41.91 9.55
CA VAL A 522 -14.16 42.69 9.96
C VAL A 522 -13.74 42.36 11.40
N VAL A 523 -14.69 42.20 12.32
CA VAL A 523 -14.37 41.87 13.73
C VAL A 523 -13.79 40.45 13.83
N SER A 524 -14.36 39.51 13.08
CA SER A 524 -13.88 38.13 12.92
C SER A 524 -12.44 38.04 12.40
N GLY A 525 -12.13 38.75 11.31
CA GLY A 525 -10.77 38.81 10.76
C GLY A 525 -9.76 39.43 11.72
N PHE A 526 -10.17 40.41 12.53
CA PHE A 526 -9.32 41.05 13.53
C PHE A 526 -9.02 40.12 14.73
N VAL A 527 -9.97 39.27 15.14
CA VAL A 527 -9.75 38.25 16.17
C VAL A 527 -8.81 37.14 15.68
N LEU A 528 -8.94 36.74 14.40
CA LEU A 528 -8.02 35.78 13.76
C LEU A 528 -6.58 36.32 13.70
N LEU A 529 -6.41 37.62 13.41
CA LEU A 529 -5.13 38.31 13.41
C LEU A 529 -4.49 38.34 14.81
N LEU A 530 -5.27 38.62 15.86
CA LEU A 530 -4.76 38.60 17.25
C LEU A 530 -4.35 37.19 17.70
N ALA A 531 -5.06 36.16 17.24
CA ALA A 531 -4.69 34.76 17.48
C ALA A 531 -3.39 34.39 16.77
N MET A 532 -3.19 34.85 15.52
CA MET A 532 -1.95 34.61 14.75
C MET A 532 -0.75 35.40 15.29
N LEU A 533 -0.92 36.65 15.71
CA LEU A 533 0.16 37.44 16.31
C LEU A 533 0.63 36.89 17.67
N ARG A 534 -0.16 36.02 18.33
CA ARG A 534 0.23 35.32 19.57
C ARG A 534 1.09 34.06 19.32
N ILE A 535 1.06 33.50 18.10
CA ILE A 535 1.83 32.30 17.66
C ILE A 535 3.33 32.62 17.47
N ASP A 536 3.66 33.90 17.30
CA ASP A 536 5.01 34.43 16.99
C ASP A 536 6.05 34.22 18.11
N ARG A 537 5.64 33.75 19.30
CA ARG A 537 6.59 33.49 20.41
C ARG A 537 7.22 32.10 20.42
N GLU A 538 6.67 31.12 19.69
CA GLU A 538 7.14 29.72 19.78
C GLU A 538 7.50 29.05 18.45
N THR A 539 7.16 29.62 17.29
CA THR A 539 7.26 28.91 15.99
C THR A 539 7.99 29.62 14.86
N GLY A 540 8.49 30.85 15.06
CA GLY A 540 9.43 31.51 14.14
C GLY A 540 8.93 31.83 12.71
N LEU A 541 7.61 31.88 12.49
CA LEU A 541 7.03 32.32 11.21
C LEU A 541 7.35 33.81 10.97
N PRO A 542 7.80 34.23 9.77
CA PRO A 542 8.08 35.64 9.53
C PRO A 542 6.77 36.44 9.54
N LEU A 543 6.65 37.36 10.51
CA LEU A 543 5.60 38.38 10.67
C LEU A 543 5.09 38.96 9.32
N PHE A 544 6.00 39.05 8.34
CA PHE A 544 5.75 39.49 6.98
C PHE A 544 4.67 38.69 6.22
N GLY A 545 4.63 37.36 6.38
CA GLY A 545 3.65 36.49 5.71
C GLY A 545 2.24 36.69 6.26
N ALA A 546 2.09 36.83 7.58
CA ALA A 546 0.81 37.12 8.22
C ALA A 546 0.29 38.51 7.86
N VAL A 547 1.18 39.51 7.78
CA VAL A 547 0.85 40.88 7.38
C VAL A 547 0.46 40.96 5.89
N ALA A 548 1.16 40.25 5.01
CA ALA A 548 0.83 40.18 3.58
C ALA A 548 -0.54 39.54 3.34
N LEU A 549 -0.84 38.46 4.08
CA LEU A 549 -2.15 37.79 4.03
C LEU A 549 -3.27 38.70 4.52
N LEU A 550 -3.05 39.45 5.61
CA LEU A 550 -4.00 40.44 6.10
C LEU A 550 -4.25 41.57 5.08
N ALA A 551 -3.21 42.03 4.39
CA ALA A 551 -3.31 43.09 3.38
C ALA A 551 -4.13 42.63 2.16
N VAL A 552 -3.92 41.39 1.68
CA VAL A 552 -4.72 40.79 0.60
C VAL A 552 -6.18 40.61 1.04
N TRP A 553 -6.39 40.18 2.29
CA TRP A 553 -7.73 39.95 2.86
C TRP A 553 -8.53 41.24 3.04
N LEU A 554 -7.90 42.30 3.55
CA LEU A 554 -8.47 43.66 3.63
C LEU A 554 -8.71 44.25 2.23
N GLY A 555 -7.80 44.03 1.27
CA GLY A 555 -7.95 44.49 -0.11
C GLY A 555 -9.18 43.90 -0.82
N LEU A 556 -9.43 42.61 -0.62
CA LEU A 556 -10.64 41.92 -1.12
C LEU A 556 -11.92 42.43 -0.43
N GLY A 557 -11.85 42.75 0.87
CA GLY A 557 -12.95 43.36 1.61
C GLY A 557 -13.31 44.77 1.11
N VAL A 558 -12.30 45.60 0.84
CA VAL A 558 -12.48 46.97 0.29
C VAL A 558 -13.00 46.94 -1.14
N ALA A 559 -12.50 46.03 -1.99
CA ALA A 559 -12.99 45.84 -3.36
C ALA A 559 -14.47 45.40 -3.41
N ALA A 560 -14.96 44.70 -2.39
CA ALA A 560 -16.38 44.34 -2.26
C ALA A 560 -17.29 45.52 -1.83
N VAL A 561 -16.73 46.62 -1.33
CA VAL A 561 -17.46 47.78 -0.78
C VAL A 561 -17.40 49.01 -1.70
N LEU A 562 -16.36 49.13 -2.53
CA LEU A 562 -16.26 50.22 -3.51
C LEU A 562 -17.46 50.19 -4.47
N PRO A 563 -18.22 51.28 -4.61
CA PRO A 563 -19.33 51.35 -5.55
C PRO A 563 -18.72 51.33 -6.95
N LEU A 564 -18.69 50.16 -7.59
CA LEU A 564 -18.37 50.05 -9.00
C LEU A 564 -19.46 50.79 -9.75
N ARG A 565 -19.11 51.95 -10.33
CA ARG A 565 -19.95 52.73 -11.24
C ARG A 565 -20.21 51.91 -12.52
N SER A 566 -21.08 50.92 -12.46
CA SER A 566 -21.66 50.27 -13.64
C SER A 566 -22.95 49.57 -13.26
N ASP A 567 -24.00 49.72 -14.07
CA ASP A 567 -25.36 49.14 -13.89
C ASP A 567 -25.43 47.61 -14.04
N ARG A 568 -24.42 46.86 -13.57
CA ARG A 568 -24.46 45.40 -13.50
C ARG A 568 -24.35 44.96 -12.03
N PRO A 569 -25.22 44.04 -11.56
CA PRO A 569 -25.13 43.54 -10.20
C PRO A 569 -23.77 42.86 -9.98
N PRO A 570 -23.17 42.93 -8.78
CA PRO A 570 -21.89 42.28 -8.49
C PRO A 570 -22.14 40.76 -8.50
N ARG A 571 -21.99 40.15 -9.67
CA ARG A 571 -22.45 38.78 -9.91
C ARG A 571 -21.40 37.79 -9.44
N ARG A 572 -21.68 37.14 -8.30
CA ARG A 572 -21.30 35.76 -7.91
C ARG A 572 -19.81 35.44 -7.72
N TRP A 573 -18.91 36.08 -8.46
CA TRP A 573 -17.48 35.79 -8.45
C TRP A 573 -16.76 36.38 -7.22
N VAL A 574 -17.18 37.55 -6.73
CA VAL A 574 -16.61 38.15 -5.51
C VAL A 574 -17.02 37.34 -4.27
N THR A 575 -18.25 36.85 -4.24
CA THR A 575 -18.76 35.97 -3.17
C THR A 575 -18.10 34.59 -3.23
N ALA A 576 -17.87 34.05 -4.44
CA ALA A 576 -17.13 32.80 -4.63
C ALA A 576 -15.65 32.94 -4.20
N ALA A 577 -14.99 34.04 -4.56
CA ALA A 577 -13.61 34.32 -4.14
C ALA A 577 -13.48 34.44 -2.61
N ALA A 578 -14.43 35.11 -1.95
CA ALA A 578 -14.47 35.23 -0.50
C ALA A 578 -14.74 33.90 0.23
N LEU A 579 -15.44 32.96 -0.41
CA LEU A 579 -15.70 31.61 0.12
C LEU A 579 -14.55 30.63 -0.12
N VAL A 580 -13.79 30.80 -1.20
CA VAL A 580 -12.70 29.90 -1.59
C VAL A 580 -11.38 30.27 -0.92
N ALA A 581 -11.14 31.55 -0.63
CA ALA A 581 -9.90 32.03 -0.01
C ALA A 581 -9.54 31.33 1.32
N PRO A 582 -10.48 31.08 2.27
CA PRO A 582 -10.15 30.38 3.52
C PRO A 582 -9.75 28.92 3.31
N ALA A 583 -10.34 28.23 2.33
CA ALA A 583 -10.01 26.85 2.02
C ALA A 583 -8.62 26.73 1.40
N VAL A 584 -8.28 27.64 0.47
CA VAL A 584 -6.94 27.71 -0.14
C VAL A 584 -5.89 28.06 0.91
N LEU A 585 -6.18 29.00 1.81
CA LEU A 585 -5.28 29.36 2.91
C LEU A 585 -5.10 28.23 3.93
N GLY A 586 -6.15 27.47 4.22
CA GLY A 586 -6.07 26.27 5.07
C GLY A 586 -5.19 25.18 4.46
N VAL A 587 -5.28 24.96 3.14
CA VAL A 587 -4.41 24.01 2.42
C VAL A 587 -2.96 24.46 2.42
N ILE A 588 -2.69 25.75 2.24
CA ILE A 588 -1.32 26.30 2.30
C ILE A 588 -0.75 26.16 3.72
N ALA A 589 -1.53 26.45 4.77
CA ALA A 589 -1.08 26.29 6.15
C ALA A 589 -0.75 24.82 6.52
N VAL A 590 -1.51 23.85 6.01
CA VAL A 590 -1.26 22.42 6.23
C VAL A 590 0.00 21.91 5.53
N ASN A 591 0.36 22.49 4.38
CA ASN A 591 1.57 22.08 3.64
C ASN A 591 2.86 22.74 4.15
N VAL A 592 2.75 23.82 4.93
CA VAL A 592 3.93 24.58 5.43
C VAL A 592 4.32 24.20 6.86
N VAL A 593 3.42 23.56 7.63
CA VAL A 593 3.71 23.09 9.00
C VAL A 593 4.03 21.59 8.96
N PRO A 594 5.28 21.16 9.17
CA PRO A 594 5.60 19.74 9.25
C PRO A 594 4.89 19.08 10.45
N PRO A 595 4.47 17.80 10.34
CA PRO A 595 3.86 17.08 11.45
C PRO A 595 4.83 17.00 12.64
N GLU A 596 4.30 17.17 13.85
CA GLU A 596 5.08 17.04 15.09
C GLU A 596 5.69 15.62 15.20
N PRO A 597 6.95 15.46 15.68
CA PRO A 597 7.58 14.15 15.84
C PRO A 597 6.72 13.20 16.69
N GLN A 598 6.55 11.96 16.23
CA GLN A 598 5.82 10.96 17.01
C GLN A 598 6.63 10.56 18.26
N PRO A 599 5.97 10.09 19.34
CA PRO A 599 6.69 9.51 20.47
C PRO A 599 7.63 8.41 19.99
N ALA A 600 8.91 8.53 20.35
CA ALA A 600 9.94 7.61 19.89
C ALA A 600 9.61 6.17 20.29
N SER A 601 9.65 5.25 19.31
CA SER A 601 9.38 3.82 19.54
C SER A 601 10.68 3.04 19.40
N ALA A 602 11.28 2.70 20.54
CA ALA A 602 12.48 1.87 20.59
C ALA A 602 12.11 0.44 20.18
N LEU A 603 12.56 -0.03 19.00
CA LEU A 603 12.35 -1.43 18.58
C LEU A 603 13.61 -2.27 18.72
N GLY A 604 14.69 -1.89 18.04
CA GLY A 604 16.00 -2.54 18.11
C GLY A 604 16.85 -1.96 19.23
N LEU A 605 17.62 -2.82 19.90
CA LEU A 605 18.56 -2.44 20.97
C LEU A 605 19.90 -3.15 20.75
N ALA A 606 21.01 -2.45 20.96
CA ALA A 606 22.32 -3.08 21.14
C ALA A 606 23.17 -2.29 22.15
N VAL A 607 23.99 -2.98 22.92
CA VAL A 607 24.94 -2.39 23.87
C VAL A 607 26.32 -2.38 23.22
N SER A 608 27.09 -1.30 23.41
CA SER A 608 28.47 -1.22 22.93
C SER A 608 29.34 -2.26 23.67
N PRO A 609 30.38 -2.83 23.01
CA PRO A 609 31.21 -3.86 23.64
C PRO A 609 31.94 -3.41 24.92
N ASP A 610 32.16 -2.10 25.05
CA ASP A 610 32.76 -1.45 26.22
C ASP A 610 31.75 -1.06 27.31
N ASP A 611 30.48 -1.46 27.16
CA ASP A 611 29.35 -1.14 28.04
C ASP A 611 29.11 0.35 28.28
N ARG A 612 29.67 1.27 27.49
CA ARG A 612 29.47 2.72 27.70
C ARG A 612 28.17 3.24 27.10
N PHE A 613 27.69 2.62 26.03
CA PHE A 613 26.56 3.12 25.27
C PHE A 613 25.50 2.04 25.00
N LEU A 614 24.24 2.44 25.11
CA LEU A 614 23.09 1.71 24.58
C LEU A 614 22.61 2.41 23.32
N TYR A 615 22.51 1.67 22.22
CA TYR A 615 21.95 2.14 20.97
C TYR A 615 20.52 1.64 20.81
N ALA A 616 19.62 2.51 20.34
CA ALA A 616 18.23 2.17 20.12
C ALA A 616 17.74 2.74 18.79
N THR A 617 16.98 1.95 18.02
CA THR A 617 16.27 2.47 16.84
C THR A 617 14.96 3.12 17.24
N ASP A 618 14.73 4.35 16.78
CA ASP A 618 13.43 4.99 16.81
C ASP A 618 12.68 4.66 15.51
N ALA A 619 11.87 3.61 15.56
CA ALA A 619 11.16 3.10 14.41
C ALA A 619 10.11 4.07 13.85
N SER A 620 9.54 4.93 14.71
CA SER A 620 8.48 5.86 14.34
C SER A 620 9.00 7.07 13.56
N ASN A 621 10.23 7.50 13.86
CA ASN A 621 10.81 8.72 13.29
C ASN A 621 12.02 8.46 12.36
N GLY A 622 12.39 7.21 12.11
CA GLY A 622 13.48 6.88 11.18
C GLY A 622 14.87 7.26 11.70
N ARG A 623 15.11 7.08 13.01
CA ARG A 623 16.33 7.56 13.67
C ARG A 623 17.02 6.48 14.51
N VAL A 624 18.29 6.70 14.83
CA VAL A 624 19.04 5.94 15.85
C VAL A 624 19.49 6.87 16.95
N MET A 625 19.28 6.45 18.19
CA MET A 625 19.65 7.19 19.39
C MET A 625 20.73 6.42 20.15
N ARG A 626 21.61 7.17 20.83
CA ARG A 626 22.63 6.64 21.73
C ARG A 626 22.40 7.17 23.13
N PHE A 627 22.44 6.28 24.12
CA PHE A 627 22.28 6.63 25.53
C PHE A 627 23.52 6.21 26.30
N SER A 628 23.90 6.98 27.32
CA SER A 628 24.91 6.50 28.27
C SER A 628 24.29 5.40 29.13
N THR A 629 24.99 4.28 29.28
CA THR A 629 24.57 3.22 30.19
C THR A 629 24.69 3.64 31.66
N THR A 630 25.60 4.57 31.98
CA THR A 630 25.82 5.09 33.34
C THR A 630 24.79 6.14 33.72
N THR A 631 24.63 7.20 32.91
CA THR A 631 23.72 8.31 33.24
C THR A 631 22.30 8.09 32.76
N GLN A 632 22.09 7.17 31.81
CA GLN A 632 20.79 6.90 31.17
C GLN A 632 20.24 8.07 30.35
N GLU A 633 21.07 9.06 30.05
CA GLU A 633 20.72 10.22 29.23
C GLU A 633 21.16 10.01 27.77
N ARG A 634 20.44 10.65 26.84
CA ARG A 634 20.81 10.65 25.43
C ARG A 634 22.15 11.38 25.23
N VAL A 635 23.03 10.78 24.43
CA VAL A 635 24.36 11.30 24.12
C VAL A 635 24.41 11.70 22.65
N GLY A 636 24.40 13.01 22.40
CA GLY A 636 24.38 13.58 21.06
C GLY A 636 22.98 13.65 20.44
N ASP A 637 22.92 14.19 19.23
CA ASP A 637 21.67 14.26 18.47
C ASP A 637 21.31 12.89 17.87
N PRO A 638 20.00 12.58 17.71
CA PRO A 638 19.57 11.40 16.97
C PRO A 638 20.07 11.44 15.53
N LEU A 639 20.53 10.29 15.03
CA LEU A 639 20.96 10.14 13.64
C LEU A 639 19.82 9.69 12.76
N GLU A 640 19.59 10.40 11.65
CA GLU A 640 18.62 10.00 10.64
C GLU A 640 19.16 8.82 9.84
N VAL A 641 18.31 7.81 9.67
CA VAL A 641 18.59 6.59 8.89
C VAL A 641 17.44 6.38 7.90
N GLY A 642 17.22 5.14 7.45
CA GLY A 642 16.09 4.83 6.58
C GLY A 642 14.75 4.73 7.32
N GLU A 643 13.67 4.53 6.56
CA GLU A 643 12.32 4.38 7.12
C GLU A 643 12.16 3.07 7.91
N PHE A 644 11.54 3.19 9.10
CA PHE A 644 11.21 2.11 10.02
C PHE A 644 12.41 1.22 10.38
N PRO A 645 13.42 1.77 11.08
CA PRO A 645 14.58 1.02 11.55
C PRO A 645 14.14 -0.03 12.59
N SER A 646 14.23 -1.29 12.21
CA SER A 646 13.63 -2.42 12.94
C SER A 646 14.60 -3.13 13.88
N ASN A 647 15.88 -3.17 13.51
CA ASN A 647 16.93 -3.87 14.25
C ASN A 647 18.29 -3.23 13.97
N LEU A 648 19.24 -3.45 14.88
CA LEU A 648 20.61 -2.95 14.74
C LEU A 648 21.61 -3.94 15.35
N ILE A 649 22.84 -3.96 14.83
CA ILE A 649 23.96 -4.74 15.38
C ILE A 649 25.20 -3.85 15.46
N VAL A 650 25.98 -3.99 16.53
CA VAL A 650 27.27 -3.30 16.71
C VAL A 650 28.40 -4.27 16.41
N THR A 651 29.48 -3.79 15.80
CA THR A 651 30.69 -4.60 15.61
C THR A 651 31.37 -4.90 16.95
N PRO A 652 32.05 -6.05 17.13
CA PRO A 652 32.73 -6.41 18.38
C PRO A 652 33.83 -5.45 18.82
N ASP A 653 34.44 -4.72 17.88
CA ASP A 653 35.40 -3.65 18.16
C ASP A 653 34.72 -2.32 18.55
N GLY A 654 33.39 -2.26 18.45
CA GLY A 654 32.57 -1.08 18.74
C GLY A 654 32.71 0.04 17.71
N SER A 655 33.34 -0.19 16.55
CA SER A 655 33.63 0.87 15.57
C SER A 655 32.43 1.23 14.68
N ARG A 656 31.56 0.27 14.36
CA ARG A 656 30.43 0.46 13.44
C ARG A 656 29.12 -0.14 13.95
N LEU A 657 28.01 0.45 13.52
CA LEU A 657 26.67 -0.10 13.67
C LEU A 657 26.05 -0.33 12.29
N TYR A 658 25.31 -1.41 12.14
CA TYR A 658 24.49 -1.69 10.97
C TYR A 658 23.02 -1.69 11.38
N VAL A 659 22.19 -0.96 10.64
CA VAL A 659 20.78 -0.71 10.99
C VAL A 659 19.88 -1.18 9.86
N ALA A 660 18.95 -2.08 10.16
CA ALA A 660 18.00 -2.63 9.19
C ALA A 660 16.77 -1.72 9.07
N ASN A 661 16.63 -1.02 7.95
CA ASN A 661 15.52 -0.13 7.66
C ASN A 661 14.44 -0.85 6.85
N SER A 662 13.41 -1.35 7.52
CA SER A 662 12.56 -2.39 6.93
C SER A 662 11.58 -1.88 5.86
N ARG A 663 11.20 -0.59 5.89
CA ARG A 663 10.31 0.01 4.88
C ARG A 663 11.06 0.59 3.69
N SER A 664 12.27 1.09 3.93
CA SER A 664 13.14 1.60 2.85
C SER A 664 13.99 0.52 2.18
N ASN A 665 13.93 -0.73 2.67
CA ASN A 665 14.64 -1.88 2.11
C ASN A 665 16.16 -1.65 2.01
N SER A 666 16.75 -1.05 3.06
CA SER A 666 18.18 -0.73 3.08
C SER A 666 18.82 -1.02 4.45
N ILE A 667 20.15 -1.09 4.45
CA ILE A 667 20.98 -1.07 5.66
C ILE A 667 21.70 0.27 5.75
N SER A 668 21.54 0.98 6.86
CA SER A 668 22.36 2.15 7.18
C SER A 668 23.58 1.74 8.00
N VAL A 669 24.73 2.32 7.72
CA VAL A 669 25.99 2.09 8.43
C VAL A 669 26.31 3.35 9.23
N ILE A 670 26.64 3.21 10.51
CA ILE A 670 26.98 4.34 11.38
C ILE A 670 28.38 4.11 11.94
N ASP A 671 29.24 5.12 11.85
CA ASP A 671 30.50 5.16 12.60
C ASP A 671 30.21 5.54 14.05
N ALA A 672 30.59 4.67 14.99
CA ALA A 672 30.27 4.83 16.40
C ALA A 672 31.10 5.93 17.07
N ALA A 673 32.31 6.20 16.56
CA ALA A 673 33.26 7.14 17.14
C ALA A 673 32.90 8.58 16.76
N SER A 674 32.71 8.86 15.46
CA SER A 674 32.26 10.17 14.97
C SER A 674 30.76 10.38 15.15
N TRP A 675 30.00 9.31 15.39
CA TRP A 675 28.53 9.32 15.47
C TRP A 675 27.91 9.92 14.22
N THR A 676 28.24 9.36 13.05
CA THR A 676 27.73 9.79 11.74
C THR A 676 27.39 8.61 10.84
N VAL A 677 26.40 8.76 9.97
CA VAL A 677 26.09 7.77 8.92
C VAL A 677 27.23 7.74 7.89
N VAL A 678 27.67 6.53 7.54
CA VAL A 678 28.77 6.27 6.61
C VAL A 678 28.19 5.83 5.26
N GLY A 679 28.54 6.58 4.21
CA GLY A 679 28.17 6.23 2.84
C GLY A 679 26.67 6.36 2.56
N GLN A 680 26.25 5.82 1.41
CA GLN A 680 24.83 5.70 1.05
C GLN A 680 24.21 4.46 1.69
N PRO A 681 22.90 4.44 1.99
CA PRO A 681 22.22 3.24 2.45
C PRO A 681 22.39 2.07 1.49
N ILE A 682 22.78 0.91 2.01
CA ILE A 682 23.03 -0.29 1.22
C ILE A 682 21.69 -0.94 0.89
N ALA A 683 21.31 -1.01 -0.38
CA ALA A 683 20.06 -1.63 -0.81
C ALA A 683 20.08 -3.16 -0.57
N VAL A 684 18.99 -3.69 -0.01
CA VAL A 684 18.80 -5.12 0.25
C VAL A 684 17.41 -5.58 -0.16
N ALA A 685 17.15 -6.88 -0.13
CA ALA A 685 15.84 -7.42 -0.49
C ALA A 685 14.73 -6.88 0.46
N PRO A 686 13.46 -6.79 -0.01
CA PRO A 686 12.40 -6.13 0.75
C PRO A 686 12.15 -6.68 2.15
N GLY A 687 11.94 -5.78 3.11
CA GLY A 687 11.67 -6.10 4.52
C GLY A 687 12.84 -6.72 5.29
N PRO A 688 14.02 -6.08 5.35
CA PRO A 688 15.12 -6.53 6.22
C PRO A 688 14.74 -6.41 7.69
N THR A 689 14.92 -7.48 8.47
CA THR A 689 14.53 -7.50 9.90
C THR A 689 15.58 -8.10 10.84
N LYS A 690 16.44 -9.01 10.36
CA LYS A 690 17.45 -9.68 11.18
C LYS A 690 18.83 -9.58 10.54
N LEU A 691 19.84 -9.41 11.39
CA LEU A 691 21.22 -9.14 11.01
C LEU A 691 22.14 -10.15 11.71
N ALA A 692 23.04 -10.78 10.96
CA ALA A 692 24.06 -11.66 11.50
C ALA A 692 25.44 -11.24 10.97
N LEU A 693 26.33 -10.86 11.88
CA LEU A 693 27.67 -10.38 11.54
C LEU A 693 28.68 -11.52 11.74
N ASN A 694 29.47 -11.80 10.71
CA ASN A 694 30.65 -12.65 10.78
C ASN A 694 31.91 -11.79 10.64
N THR A 695 32.59 -11.53 11.75
CA THR A 695 33.84 -10.76 11.77
C THR A 695 35.06 -11.55 11.34
N ALA A 696 34.98 -12.88 11.27
CA ALA A 696 36.10 -13.69 10.76
C ALA A 696 36.22 -13.59 9.22
N THR A 697 35.13 -13.22 8.55
CA THR A 697 35.07 -13.10 7.09
C THR A 697 34.70 -11.70 6.60
N ASP A 698 34.56 -10.72 7.50
CA ASP A 698 34.09 -9.37 7.17
C ASP A 698 32.77 -9.38 6.36
N ARG A 699 31.79 -10.17 6.82
CA ARG A 699 30.49 -10.32 6.17
C ARG A 699 29.34 -10.03 7.12
N LEU A 700 28.36 -9.27 6.62
CA LEU A 700 27.07 -9.06 7.24
C LEU A 700 26.00 -9.79 6.42
N PHE A 701 25.19 -10.62 7.08
CA PHE A 701 24.07 -11.32 6.48
C PHE A 701 22.77 -10.70 6.94
N VAL A 702 21.91 -10.34 5.99
CA VAL A 702 20.66 -9.63 6.21
C VAL A 702 19.51 -10.52 5.80
N LEU A 703 18.71 -10.98 6.77
CA LEU A 703 17.48 -11.70 6.47
C LEU A 703 16.35 -10.72 6.20
N SER A 704 15.78 -10.85 5.01
CA SER A 704 14.65 -10.09 4.53
C SER A 704 13.40 -10.98 4.49
N GLN A 705 12.60 -10.92 5.56
CA GLN A 705 11.48 -11.84 5.78
C GLN A 705 10.40 -11.74 4.69
N ASN A 706 10.09 -10.53 4.21
CA ASN A 706 9.07 -10.34 3.17
C ASN A 706 9.47 -10.95 1.82
N SER A 707 10.77 -11.09 1.55
CA SER A 707 11.30 -11.76 0.35
C SER A 707 11.73 -13.19 0.62
N SER A 708 11.81 -13.62 1.89
CA SER A 708 12.37 -14.92 2.30
C SER A 708 13.78 -15.19 1.76
N THR A 709 14.61 -14.14 1.75
CA THR A 709 16.00 -14.21 1.27
C THR A 709 17.00 -13.63 2.25
N ILE A 710 18.26 -14.05 2.12
CA ILE A 710 19.40 -13.51 2.86
C ILE A 710 20.30 -12.76 1.86
N THR A 711 20.56 -11.48 2.14
CA THR A 711 21.53 -10.68 1.39
C THR A 711 22.86 -10.68 2.15
N GLU A 712 23.95 -10.98 1.46
CA GLU A 712 25.31 -10.90 2.00
C GLU A 712 25.91 -9.53 1.65
N ILE A 713 26.57 -8.89 2.61
CA ILE A 713 27.20 -7.58 2.48
C ILE A 713 28.65 -7.69 2.96
N ASP A 714 29.58 -7.20 2.15
CA ASP A 714 30.98 -7.00 2.53
C ASP A 714 31.08 -5.77 3.43
N THR A 715 31.59 -5.94 4.65
CA THR A 715 31.65 -4.85 5.65
C THR A 715 32.77 -3.86 5.41
N GLU A 716 33.77 -4.21 4.60
CA GLU A 716 34.86 -3.32 4.22
C GLU A 716 34.39 -2.42 3.07
N THR A 717 33.88 -3.01 1.98
CA THR A 717 33.47 -2.27 0.78
C THR A 717 32.07 -1.68 0.88
N LEU A 718 31.27 -2.09 1.88
CA LEU A 718 29.87 -1.71 2.05
C LEU A 718 29.00 -2.02 0.82
N ALA A 719 29.28 -3.14 0.16
CA ALA A 719 28.60 -3.58 -1.05
C ALA A 719 27.99 -4.97 -0.86
N THR A 720 26.91 -5.24 -1.58
CA THR A 720 26.31 -6.57 -1.60
C THR A 720 27.21 -7.56 -2.34
N VAL A 721 27.28 -8.79 -1.83
CA VAL A 721 28.11 -9.86 -2.38
C VAL A 721 27.21 -10.95 -2.96
N GLY A 722 27.31 -11.16 -4.28
CA GLY A 722 26.50 -12.15 -5.00
C GLY A 722 24.99 -11.84 -5.01
N GLY A 723 24.18 -12.81 -5.47
CA GLY A 723 22.71 -12.71 -5.48
C GLY A 723 22.04 -13.06 -4.13
N PRO A 724 20.73 -12.93 -3.97
CA PRO A 724 20.04 -13.32 -2.74
C PRO A 724 20.15 -14.83 -2.48
N LEU A 725 20.43 -15.25 -1.23
CA LEU A 725 20.38 -16.65 -0.80
C LEU A 725 18.95 -17.00 -0.34
N ALA A 726 18.45 -18.18 -0.68
CA ALA A 726 17.14 -18.62 -0.22
C ALA A 726 17.16 -18.94 1.28
N ALA A 727 16.27 -18.31 2.05
CA ALA A 727 16.15 -18.53 3.49
C ALA A 727 15.21 -19.71 3.84
N GLY A 728 14.44 -20.21 2.86
CA GLY A 728 13.40 -21.21 3.07
C GLY A 728 12.03 -20.59 3.37
N SER A 729 11.04 -21.43 3.68
CA SER A 729 9.68 -20.98 4.01
C SER A 729 9.60 -20.37 5.41
N THR A 730 8.93 -19.23 5.53
CA THR A 730 8.68 -18.51 6.81
C THR A 730 9.90 -18.38 7.73
N PRO A 731 11.00 -17.79 7.22
CA PRO A 731 12.20 -17.60 8.00
C PRO A 731 11.96 -16.57 9.11
N THR A 732 12.38 -16.88 10.34
CA THR A 732 12.19 -16.02 11.51
C THR A 732 13.47 -15.31 11.92
N ASP A 733 14.61 -15.98 11.81
CA ASP A 733 15.91 -15.43 12.21
C ASP A 733 17.06 -16.05 11.43
N VAL A 734 18.21 -15.38 11.47
CA VAL A 734 19.47 -15.85 10.89
C VAL A 734 20.61 -15.66 11.89
N ALA A 735 21.46 -16.67 12.01
CA ALA A 735 22.72 -16.60 12.74
C ALA A 735 23.85 -17.13 11.86
N VAL A 736 25.09 -16.74 12.17
CA VAL A 736 26.29 -17.18 11.43
C VAL A 736 27.36 -17.64 12.40
N ASP A 737 28.09 -18.70 12.04
CA ASP A 737 29.30 -19.12 12.77
C ASP A 737 30.60 -18.60 12.11
N ASP A 738 31.72 -18.71 12.83
CA ASP A 738 33.04 -18.24 12.37
C ASP A 738 33.50 -18.87 11.04
N ARG A 739 32.91 -20.00 10.63
CA ARG A 739 33.23 -20.68 9.37
C ARG A 739 32.41 -20.17 8.19
N GLY A 740 31.44 -19.29 8.44
CA GLY A 740 30.51 -18.80 7.41
C GLY A 740 29.31 -19.72 7.18
N ARG A 741 28.97 -20.60 8.12
CA ARG A 741 27.69 -21.34 8.02
C ARG A 741 26.57 -20.51 8.60
N LEU A 742 25.51 -20.35 7.82
CA LEU A 742 24.29 -19.67 8.17
C LEU A 742 23.30 -20.68 8.75
N TYR A 743 22.70 -20.32 9.87
CA TYR A 743 21.62 -21.05 10.52
C TYR A 743 20.37 -20.21 10.37
N VAL A 744 19.33 -20.76 9.75
CA VAL A 744 18.10 -20.04 9.43
C VAL A 744 16.92 -20.77 10.04
N SER A 745 16.26 -20.15 11.01
CA SER A 745 15.08 -20.74 11.66
C SER A 745 13.84 -20.56 10.80
N SER A 746 13.02 -21.59 10.68
CA SER A 746 11.75 -21.57 9.96
C SER A 746 10.61 -21.93 10.91
N ARG A 747 9.64 -21.03 11.05
CA ARG A 747 8.54 -21.22 12.01
C ARG A 747 7.61 -22.35 11.64
N ASP A 748 7.26 -22.49 10.36
CA ASP A 748 6.22 -23.46 9.96
C ASP A 748 6.76 -24.88 9.80
N THR A 749 8.08 -25.02 9.67
CA THR A 749 8.73 -26.34 9.49
C THR A 749 9.36 -26.86 10.77
N ASP A 750 9.33 -26.09 11.88
CA ASP A 750 9.94 -26.45 13.16
C ASP A 750 11.43 -26.83 13.05
N THR A 751 12.14 -26.24 12.07
CA THR A 751 13.52 -26.58 11.74
C THR A 751 14.45 -25.37 11.65
N VAL A 752 15.75 -25.65 11.72
CA VAL A 752 16.83 -24.72 11.40
C VAL A 752 17.59 -25.24 10.18
N ALA A 753 17.51 -24.53 9.06
CA ALA A 753 18.31 -24.84 7.87
C ALA A 753 19.77 -24.43 8.09
N VAL A 754 20.71 -25.21 7.56
CA VAL A 754 22.16 -24.92 7.61
C VAL A 754 22.68 -24.71 6.20
N LEU A 755 23.06 -23.48 5.89
CA LEU A 755 23.58 -23.06 4.59
C LEU A 755 25.05 -22.70 4.73
N ASP A 756 25.85 -22.97 3.71
CA ASP A 756 27.23 -22.47 3.64
C ASP A 756 27.24 -21.17 2.84
N ALA A 757 27.71 -20.07 3.42
CA ALA A 757 27.69 -18.76 2.77
C ALA A 757 28.55 -18.73 1.49
N LYS A 758 29.65 -19.48 1.47
CA LYS A 758 30.60 -19.48 0.35
C LYS A 758 30.07 -20.22 -0.88
N SER A 759 29.60 -21.45 -0.70
CA SER A 759 28.99 -22.28 -1.75
C SER A 759 27.54 -21.90 -2.03
N ARG A 760 26.89 -21.21 -1.10
CA ARG A 760 25.49 -20.75 -1.17
C ARG A 760 24.50 -21.90 -1.30
N GLN A 761 24.84 -23.06 -0.72
CA GLN A 761 24.04 -24.27 -0.73
C GLN A 761 23.81 -24.80 0.69
N ALA A 762 22.80 -25.65 0.83
CA ALA A 762 22.57 -26.36 2.08
C ALA A 762 23.73 -27.31 2.37
N VAL A 763 24.31 -27.22 3.56
CA VAL A 763 25.39 -28.11 4.01
C VAL A 763 24.85 -29.50 4.33
N ARG A 764 23.62 -29.53 4.86
CA ARG A 764 22.93 -30.73 5.33
C ARG A 764 21.42 -30.52 5.29
N GLY A 765 20.67 -31.59 5.55
CA GLY A 765 19.24 -31.50 5.85
C GLY A 765 18.97 -30.61 7.08
N PRO A 766 17.79 -29.97 7.14
CA PRO A 766 17.39 -29.11 8.26
C PRO A 766 17.53 -29.80 9.62
N ILE A 767 17.90 -29.04 10.64
CA ILE A 767 17.97 -29.51 12.03
C ILE A 767 16.57 -29.39 12.63
N GLU A 768 15.96 -30.51 13.01
CA GLU A 768 14.71 -30.50 13.75
C GLU A 768 14.95 -29.93 15.16
N VAL A 769 14.21 -28.88 15.50
CA VAL A 769 14.27 -28.20 16.81
C VAL A 769 12.91 -28.16 17.48
N GLY A 770 11.81 -28.36 16.75
CA GLY A 770 10.45 -28.30 17.30
C GLY A 770 10.00 -26.87 17.61
N ASP A 771 8.73 -26.74 17.97
CA ASP A 771 8.17 -25.57 18.66
C ASP A 771 8.43 -24.24 17.94
N GLY A 772 8.17 -24.17 16.63
CA GLY A 772 8.09 -22.94 15.85
C GLY A 772 9.19 -21.92 16.13
N PRO A 773 10.46 -22.19 15.81
CA PRO A 773 11.61 -21.41 16.26
C PRO A 773 11.46 -19.93 15.86
N SER A 774 11.61 -19.05 16.84
CA SER A 774 11.29 -17.63 16.75
C SER A 774 12.53 -16.72 16.72
N GLU A 775 13.59 -17.11 17.43
CA GLU A 775 14.82 -16.34 17.55
C GLU A 775 16.03 -17.28 17.70
N LEU A 776 17.14 -16.90 17.07
CA LEU A 776 18.42 -17.59 17.15
C LEU A 776 19.40 -16.72 17.92
N ILE A 777 19.91 -17.23 19.05
CA ILE A 777 20.77 -16.48 19.97
C ILE A 777 22.15 -17.15 20.01
N PRO A 778 23.16 -16.56 19.35
CA PRO A 778 24.54 -17.03 19.46
C PRO A 778 25.05 -16.92 20.91
N GLY A 779 25.67 -17.98 21.40
CA GLY A 779 26.32 -18.03 22.71
C GLY A 779 27.78 -18.48 22.62
N PRO A 780 28.51 -18.43 23.74
CA PRO A 780 29.94 -18.75 23.75
C PRO A 780 30.20 -20.22 23.41
N GLY A 781 31.42 -20.50 22.95
CA GLY A 781 31.87 -21.87 22.70
C GLY A 781 31.25 -22.54 21.47
N GLY A 782 30.41 -21.84 20.69
CA GLY A 782 29.68 -22.40 19.54
C GLY A 782 28.29 -22.91 19.90
N ALA A 783 27.75 -22.55 21.07
CA ALA A 783 26.34 -22.78 21.38
C ALA A 783 25.46 -21.81 20.58
N LEU A 784 24.41 -22.32 19.94
CA LEU A 784 23.37 -21.53 19.30
C LEU A 784 22.03 -21.92 19.92
N TYR A 785 21.46 -21.02 20.72
CA TYR A 785 20.17 -21.23 21.35
C TYR A 785 19.06 -20.92 20.35
N VAL A 786 18.15 -21.87 20.19
CA VAL A 786 16.99 -21.79 19.30
C VAL A 786 15.77 -21.67 20.19
N VAL A 787 15.13 -20.50 20.19
CA VAL A 787 14.03 -20.20 21.12
C VAL A 787 12.70 -20.33 20.40
N GLY A 788 11.86 -21.24 20.88
CA GLY A 788 10.46 -21.39 20.49
C GLY A 788 9.49 -20.72 21.47
N PRO A 789 8.18 -20.73 21.19
CA PRO A 789 7.16 -20.21 22.09
C PRO A 789 7.13 -20.85 23.48
N THR A 790 7.43 -22.15 23.58
CA THR A 790 7.23 -22.94 24.81
C THR A 790 8.45 -23.77 25.22
N SER A 791 9.53 -23.72 24.44
CA SER A 791 10.75 -24.48 24.65
C SER A 791 11.95 -23.76 24.03
N TYR A 792 13.15 -24.22 24.37
CA TYR A 792 14.35 -23.84 23.65
C TYR A 792 15.20 -25.08 23.39
N ALA A 793 16.01 -25.04 22.34
CA ALA A 793 16.95 -26.11 22.01
C ALA A 793 18.34 -25.51 21.77
N VAL A 794 19.40 -26.30 21.93
CA VAL A 794 20.78 -25.81 21.74
C VAL A 794 21.46 -26.58 20.62
N ILE A 795 21.79 -25.87 19.54
CA ILE A 795 22.62 -26.39 18.45
C ILE A 795 24.09 -26.14 18.81
N ASN A 796 24.92 -27.17 18.79
CA ASN A 796 26.36 -27.00 18.86
C ASN A 796 26.89 -26.78 17.43
N THR A 797 27.21 -25.54 17.08
CA THR A 797 27.66 -25.18 15.74
C THR A 797 28.96 -25.90 15.38
N LYS A 798 29.82 -26.23 16.34
CA LYS A 798 31.08 -26.95 16.08
C LYS A 798 30.88 -28.42 15.71
N VAL A 799 29.70 -28.98 15.96
CA VAL A 799 29.35 -30.38 15.66
C VAL A 799 28.46 -30.44 14.42
N GLU A 800 28.97 -31.06 13.35
CA GLU A 800 28.29 -31.10 12.06
C GLU A 800 26.91 -31.76 12.11
N GLN A 801 26.73 -32.82 12.90
CA GLN A 801 25.47 -33.52 13.12
C GLN A 801 24.87 -33.24 14.51
N SER A 802 24.81 -31.98 14.92
CA SER A 802 24.10 -31.61 16.15
C SER A 802 22.66 -32.11 16.12
N LYS A 803 22.23 -32.78 17.21
CA LYS A 803 20.89 -33.29 17.47
C LYS A 803 20.34 -32.61 18.72
N PRO A 804 19.84 -31.37 18.59
CA PRO A 804 19.39 -30.60 19.73
C PRO A 804 18.15 -31.27 20.35
N LYS A 805 18.07 -31.28 21.68
CA LYS A 805 16.90 -31.74 22.42
C LYS A 805 16.14 -30.49 22.90
N PRO A 806 14.84 -30.34 22.58
CA PRO A 806 14.05 -29.22 23.07
C PRO A 806 13.81 -29.37 24.57
N GLU A 807 14.15 -28.33 25.33
CA GLU A 807 13.91 -28.23 26.76
C GLU A 807 12.70 -27.32 27.02
N PRO A 808 11.69 -27.79 27.76
CA PRO A 808 10.45 -27.04 27.97
C PRO A 808 10.69 -25.82 28.86
N LEU A 809 10.03 -24.72 28.51
CA LEU A 809 10.00 -23.49 29.29
C LEU A 809 8.69 -23.43 30.08
N GLN A 810 8.77 -22.97 31.33
CA GLN A 810 7.60 -22.88 32.19
C GLN A 810 6.91 -21.52 32.00
N GLY A 811 5.58 -21.51 31.91
CA GLY A 811 4.79 -20.30 32.18
C GLY A 811 4.78 -19.22 31.09
N GLY A 812 4.22 -19.53 29.93
CA GLY A 812 3.80 -18.52 28.94
C GLY A 812 4.44 -18.66 27.57
N HIS A 813 4.02 -17.83 26.61
CA HIS A 813 4.55 -17.77 25.25
C HIS A 813 5.78 -16.86 25.22
N ILE A 814 6.96 -17.46 25.05
CA ILE A 814 8.23 -16.75 24.87
C ILE A 814 8.30 -16.14 23.46
N ARG A 815 8.91 -14.97 23.35
CA ARG A 815 9.04 -14.23 22.09
C ARG A 815 10.48 -14.07 21.64
N GLY A 816 11.42 -14.12 22.57
CA GLY A 816 12.82 -13.86 22.31
C GLY A 816 13.66 -13.83 23.58
N GLY A 817 14.93 -13.47 23.44
CA GLY A 817 15.85 -13.44 24.56
C GLY A 817 17.27 -13.01 24.20
N ALA A 818 18.16 -13.17 25.16
CA ALA A 818 19.59 -12.98 25.01
C ALA A 818 20.35 -13.86 26.02
N VAL A 819 21.61 -14.18 25.72
CA VAL A 819 22.47 -15.00 26.59
C VAL A 819 23.55 -14.13 27.22
N SER A 820 23.96 -14.44 28.45
CA SER A 820 25.10 -13.79 29.10
C SER A 820 26.40 -14.08 28.35
N SER A 821 27.36 -13.17 28.44
CA SER A 821 28.69 -13.30 27.83
C SER A 821 29.45 -14.55 28.29
N ASP A 822 29.28 -14.95 29.55
CA ASP A 822 29.85 -16.19 30.11
C ASP A 822 29.06 -17.46 29.72
N GLY A 823 27.92 -17.30 29.05
CA GLY A 823 27.06 -18.37 28.59
C GLY A 823 26.29 -19.10 29.68
N LYS A 824 26.43 -18.70 30.95
CA LYS A 824 25.81 -19.41 32.08
C LYS A 824 24.32 -19.14 32.21
N ARG A 825 23.84 -17.99 31.73
CA ARG A 825 22.45 -17.55 31.88
C ARG A 825 21.82 -17.22 30.54
N LEU A 826 20.63 -17.76 30.30
CA LEU A 826 19.78 -17.40 29.17
C LEU A 826 18.59 -16.60 29.70
N TYR A 827 18.43 -15.38 29.20
CA TYR A 827 17.36 -14.46 29.57
C TYR A 827 16.30 -14.49 28.48
N LEU A 828 15.07 -14.82 28.84
CA LEU A 828 13.96 -14.99 27.91
C LEU A 828 12.84 -14.05 28.27
N PHE A 829 12.23 -13.41 27.28
CA PHE A 829 11.06 -12.57 27.50
C PHE A 829 9.86 -13.07 26.72
N GLY A 830 8.68 -12.87 27.29
CA GLY A 830 7.45 -13.40 26.75
C GLY A 830 6.23 -12.87 27.47
N ARG A 831 5.16 -13.66 27.39
CA ARG A 831 3.89 -13.35 28.04
C ARG A 831 3.28 -14.58 28.68
N SER A 832 2.86 -14.46 29.93
CA SER A 832 2.13 -15.50 30.66
C SER A 832 0.75 -14.97 31.06
N GLY A 833 -0.29 -15.47 30.40
CA GLY A 833 -1.63 -14.91 30.54
C GLY A 833 -1.67 -13.44 30.12
N ASN A 834 -2.01 -12.55 31.05
CA ASN A 834 -2.06 -11.11 30.80
C ASN A 834 -0.74 -10.39 31.10
N ASP A 835 0.18 -11.02 31.83
CA ASP A 835 1.42 -10.41 32.30
C ASP A 835 2.56 -10.66 31.31
N ASP A 836 3.39 -9.64 31.10
CA ASP A 836 4.67 -9.78 30.43
C ASP A 836 5.67 -10.43 31.39
N THR A 837 6.53 -11.31 30.88
CA THR A 837 7.46 -12.07 31.70
C THR A 837 8.90 -11.94 31.18
N VAL A 838 9.85 -11.94 32.11
CA VAL A 838 11.28 -12.14 31.86
C VAL A 838 11.77 -13.27 32.75
N GLN A 839 12.33 -14.32 32.17
CA GLN A 839 12.82 -15.50 32.85
C GLN A 839 14.34 -15.61 32.71
N ILE A 840 14.99 -16.10 33.75
CA ILE A 840 16.42 -16.39 33.78
C ILE A 840 16.57 -17.90 33.90
N VAL A 841 17.14 -18.52 32.87
CA VAL A 841 17.44 -19.95 32.82
C VAL A 841 18.92 -20.14 33.09
N ASP A 842 19.26 -20.97 34.08
CA ASP A 842 20.62 -21.47 34.24
C ASP A 842 20.88 -22.52 33.16
N THR A 843 21.83 -22.25 32.28
CA THR A 843 22.08 -23.08 31.10
C THR A 843 22.74 -24.43 31.45
N GLY A 844 23.43 -24.51 32.59
CA GLY A 844 24.07 -25.74 33.06
C GLY A 844 23.10 -26.69 33.75
N ARG A 845 22.19 -26.13 34.55
CA ARG A 845 21.12 -26.88 35.24
C ARG A 845 19.86 -27.06 34.40
N GLN A 846 19.67 -26.24 33.38
CA GLN A 846 18.50 -26.17 32.50
C GLN A 846 17.18 -25.86 33.25
N ASP A 847 17.26 -25.14 34.37
CA ASP A 847 16.10 -24.72 35.16
C ASP A 847 15.97 -23.19 35.23
N VAL A 848 14.74 -22.73 35.42
CA VAL A 848 14.45 -21.30 35.65
C VAL A 848 14.88 -20.96 37.08
N VAL A 849 15.89 -20.09 37.20
CA VAL A 849 16.47 -19.66 38.48
C VAL A 849 15.93 -18.29 38.95
N GLY A 850 15.23 -17.57 38.07
CA GLY A 850 14.58 -16.31 38.42
C GLY A 850 13.54 -15.88 37.38
N SER A 851 12.54 -15.12 37.81
CA SER A 851 11.51 -14.58 36.91
C SER A 851 10.96 -13.25 37.40
N LEU A 852 10.66 -12.35 36.45
CA LEU A 852 9.90 -11.13 36.64
C LEU A 852 8.61 -11.25 35.84
N SER A 853 7.47 -10.93 36.46
CA SER A 853 6.17 -10.88 35.80
C SER A 853 5.48 -9.57 36.15
N GLY A 854 4.83 -8.94 35.16
CA GLY A 854 4.05 -7.72 35.34
C GLY A 854 3.77 -7.02 34.02
N ASN A 855 3.33 -5.76 34.06
CA ASN A 855 3.24 -4.95 32.84
C ASN A 855 4.62 -4.40 32.48
N LEU A 856 5.30 -5.02 31.52
CA LEU A 856 6.58 -4.57 30.98
C LEU A 856 6.39 -3.83 29.64
N GLY A 857 5.15 -3.51 29.26
CA GLY A 857 4.82 -2.75 28.06
C GLY A 857 4.94 -3.54 26.77
N LEU A 858 4.67 -4.84 26.81
CA LEU A 858 4.89 -5.80 25.72
C LEU A 858 6.34 -5.74 25.18
N PRO A 859 7.25 -6.51 25.80
CA PRO A 859 8.65 -6.55 25.40
C PRO A 859 8.86 -6.90 23.93
N GLY A 860 9.70 -6.11 23.24
CA GLY A 860 10.02 -6.28 21.82
C GLY A 860 11.40 -6.89 21.56
N ARG A 861 12.44 -6.30 22.15
CA ARG A 861 13.84 -6.71 22.06
C ARG A 861 14.52 -6.56 23.41
N MET A 862 15.55 -7.39 23.61
CA MET A 862 16.37 -7.40 24.81
C MET A 862 17.83 -7.22 24.41
N ALA A 863 18.57 -6.41 25.16
CA ALA A 863 20.02 -6.34 25.10
C ALA A 863 20.58 -6.48 26.52
N ILE A 864 21.74 -7.11 26.66
CA ILE A 864 22.39 -7.35 27.95
C ILE A 864 23.74 -6.66 27.94
N SER A 865 24.12 -6.04 29.05
CA SER A 865 25.48 -5.53 29.22
C SER A 865 26.50 -6.67 29.19
N SER A 866 27.73 -6.36 28.76
CA SER A 866 28.82 -7.33 28.65
C SER A 866 29.19 -7.95 30.00
N ASP A 867 29.05 -7.20 31.09
CA ASP A 867 29.19 -7.67 32.48
C ASP A 867 28.03 -8.58 32.97
N GLY A 868 26.98 -8.70 32.15
CA GLY A 868 25.79 -9.49 32.43
C GLY A 868 24.90 -8.93 33.54
N GLN A 869 25.21 -7.75 34.11
CA GLN A 869 24.53 -7.19 35.27
C GLN A 869 23.21 -6.49 34.94
N ARG A 870 23.09 -5.93 33.73
CA ARG A 870 21.94 -5.11 33.31
C ARG A 870 21.28 -5.68 32.06
N ILE A 871 19.95 -5.62 32.06
CA ILE A 871 19.10 -6.03 30.95
C ILE A 871 18.32 -4.82 30.48
N TYR A 872 18.44 -4.48 29.21
CA TYR A 872 17.69 -3.42 28.55
C TYR A 872 16.55 -4.04 27.74
N LEU A 873 15.32 -3.58 27.97
CA LEU A 873 14.12 -4.14 27.37
C LEU A 873 13.32 -3.05 26.66
N SER A 874 13.12 -3.22 25.36
CA SER A 874 12.29 -2.30 24.59
C SER A 874 10.80 -2.58 24.83
N ARG A 875 10.01 -1.50 24.87
CA ARG A 875 8.59 -1.56 25.23
C ARG A 875 7.76 -1.01 24.09
N PHE A 876 6.80 -1.80 23.62
CA PHE A 876 5.99 -1.45 22.46
C PHE A 876 4.82 -0.53 22.81
N PHE A 877 4.17 -0.76 23.96
CA PHE A 877 2.98 0.00 24.39
C PHE A 877 3.25 1.01 25.52
N GLU A 878 4.44 0.99 26.11
CA GLU A 878 4.86 1.90 27.17
C GLU A 878 6.05 2.75 26.67
N PRO A 879 6.11 4.05 27.01
CA PRO A 879 7.15 4.94 26.47
C PRO A 879 8.52 4.65 27.09
N GLY A 880 9.54 4.32 26.28
CA GLY A 880 10.92 4.20 26.72
C GLY A 880 11.42 2.79 27.05
N ILE A 881 12.69 2.68 27.41
CA ILE A 881 13.42 1.41 27.54
C ILE A 881 13.54 1.05 29.02
N ALA A 882 13.05 -0.13 29.41
CA ALA A 882 13.18 -0.59 30.80
C ALA A 882 14.59 -1.13 31.06
N VAL A 883 15.16 -0.80 32.22
CA VAL A 883 16.45 -1.30 32.69
C VAL A 883 16.19 -2.23 33.88
N LEU A 884 16.61 -3.49 33.76
CA LEU A 884 16.44 -4.51 34.79
C LEU A 884 17.80 -4.96 35.34
N ASP A 885 17.83 -5.32 36.62
CA ASP A 885 18.96 -6.00 37.28
C ASP A 885 18.91 -7.51 36.99
N SER A 886 20.04 -8.10 36.62
CA SER A 886 20.17 -9.53 36.31
C SER A 886 20.25 -10.46 37.54
N SER A 887 20.57 -9.94 38.73
CA SER A 887 20.73 -10.73 39.96
C SER A 887 19.39 -11.22 40.53
N GLY A 888 18.31 -10.53 40.16
CA GLY A 888 16.92 -10.94 40.24
C GLY A 888 16.15 -9.93 39.41
N PRO A 889 15.45 -10.34 38.33
CA PRO A 889 14.93 -9.43 37.33
C PRO A 889 13.97 -8.46 38.02
N LYS A 890 14.46 -7.24 38.26
CA LYS A 890 13.70 -6.16 38.87
C LYS A 890 14.00 -4.92 38.06
N GLN A 891 12.96 -4.19 37.70
CA GLN A 891 13.13 -2.91 37.04
C GLN A 891 13.77 -1.92 38.00
N ILE A 892 14.95 -1.43 37.64
CA ILE A 892 15.73 -0.47 38.40
C ILE A 892 15.65 0.94 37.81
N ALA A 893 15.34 1.06 36.51
CA ALA A 893 15.16 2.35 35.86
C ALA A 893 14.38 2.26 34.54
N THR A 894 14.11 3.43 33.94
CA THR A 894 13.50 3.60 32.61
C THR A 894 14.22 4.72 31.88
N ILE A 895 14.74 4.44 30.69
CA ILE A 895 15.34 5.42 29.79
C ILE A 895 14.22 6.05 28.95
N ASP A 896 14.04 7.37 29.06
CA ASP A 896 13.10 8.14 28.23
C ASP A 896 13.78 8.54 26.92
N PRO A 897 13.37 8.04 25.74
CA PRO A 897 14.05 8.35 24.49
C PRO A 897 13.86 9.81 24.04
N ALA A 898 12.88 10.52 24.59
CA ALA A 898 12.64 11.93 24.29
C ALA A 898 13.65 12.87 24.97
N ARG A 899 14.21 12.45 26.12
CA ARG A 899 15.19 13.20 26.91
C ARG A 899 16.61 12.76 26.58
#